data_AF-A0A0D3JUA1-F1
#
_entry.id   AF-A0A0D3JUA1-F1
#
_cell.length_a   1.000
_cell.length_b   1.000
_cell.length_c   1.000
_cell.angle_alpha   90.00
_cell.angle_beta   90.00
_cell.angle_gamma   90.00
#
_symmetry.space_group_name_H-M   'P 1'
#
loop_
_entity.id
_entity.type
_entity.pdbx_description
1 polymer ?
#
loop_
_entity_poly.entity_id
_entity_poly.type
_entity_poly.pdbx_seq_one_letter_code
_entity_poly.pdbx_strand_id
1 'polypeptide(L)'
;MSCIGIDVGYANGVVAIARRGGIDILDNEVSKRATACMVGFSGSERKLGEAALSGITSNMTNTVTGLKAIVGKKFHSDEIQSEMPKVAYKMIDVAGNVGIPVHYRGEETVLTPERIFAMFLKSLQGIAERNQGPSPQPPPTAAPPSPTSCSPCPHTSLTSSGALCSTPPRHHPHLLPHDRLSPPALLAAASGVVGLNVLRLMNDCTAAALSYGIYKTDLPADKPTNVAFVDCGASDTTVSIVEFVKGKLKVLSAACERHLGGEDFTRVIAEHFNEIWKEKHGIDAHTNKKAWFRLMVAAEKTKKVLSSNPQAPIAIECFMNDIDVKGMLERDEFLGMCAPLMAKLETVIRDAFAGCGISKEEIATVEIVGGSSRVPAVQKAISEFFGRECSKTLNFDECIAKGCALQAAMLSPAFKVREFEVKDVTLYPIALSWSPTAAGAQTDAMEVEGEADAAPKAGASSSVVFQKFNAVPNSKMLTFSRKGTFTLSAAYDDSVSLPGGFSPSLNEFTISDIPQRLDAEGKPEASRIKATPPRSFPRARPSRTSPPLPGLACPTPRPPARLAARQVKLKLDLNGVLSLESAVVLEEEVVIEEAPPAEPAPAPAPEAPAGGEAPAEGAEAADAEAAPEPEPAPAPAPAEEKKRSKKVKRIPVTVSEAKSVGMSAQELMEAQEEEGKMAIEDKRIKEKADAMNQLEETIYSMRDKLSTSLSAFSTEDEKSPLMALLTSLEDWLYEDGMDVEKSVYDAKYAEIMDKCGPIEARAREADLRPDAIGELRKALARFSEFVGSSDEAYAHIEADDKAKVAAEVEAATAWLSEAEAKLAASPATADAPIKSAEITAKASALEGVCNPIMRKPKPAPKVEAAPPSPAPVEAEPAPAAEGDDAAAEPAAAPPPPAGADMDVD
;
A
#
# COMPACT_ATOMS: atom_id res chain seq x y z
N MET A 1 -7.60 8.73 2.47
CA MET A 1 -7.00 7.39 2.65
C MET A 1 -5.54 7.49 2.26
N SER A 2 -4.65 6.92 3.08
CA SER A 2 -3.21 6.89 2.83
C SER A 2 -2.85 5.62 2.06
N CYS A 3 -1.97 5.73 1.07
CA CYS A 3 -1.46 4.59 0.30
C CYS A 3 -0.06 4.26 0.79
N ILE A 4 0.17 3.00 1.17
CA ILE A 4 1.44 2.53 1.72
C ILE A 4 2.03 1.40 0.89
N GLY A 5 3.34 1.42 0.74
CA GLY A 5 4.15 0.33 0.20
C GLY A 5 4.92 -0.33 1.34
N ILE A 6 4.89 -1.65 1.39
CA ILE A 6 5.59 -2.45 2.38
C ILE A 6 6.50 -3.43 1.64
N ASP A 7 7.80 -3.29 1.84
CA ASP A 7 8.76 -4.35 1.54
C ASP A 7 8.86 -5.24 2.78
N VAL A 8 8.66 -6.56 2.61
CA VAL A 8 8.88 -7.54 3.67
C VAL A 8 10.00 -8.48 3.25
N GLY A 9 11.23 -8.10 3.63
CA GLY A 9 12.41 -8.93 3.51
C GLY A 9 12.45 -10.07 4.54
N TYR A 10 13.46 -10.92 4.45
CA TYR A 10 13.70 -11.98 5.43
C TYR A 10 14.28 -11.43 6.75
N ALA A 11 15.18 -10.45 6.67
CA ALA A 11 15.86 -9.86 7.83
C ALA A 11 15.18 -8.57 8.33
N ASN A 12 14.75 -7.68 7.42
CA ASN A 12 14.10 -6.40 7.75
C ASN A 12 12.95 -6.12 6.77
N GLY A 13 11.98 -5.33 7.21
CA GLY A 13 10.94 -4.72 6.38
C GLY A 13 11.06 -3.19 6.35
N VAL A 14 10.61 -2.59 5.25
CA VAL A 14 10.69 -1.14 5.00
C VAL A 14 9.30 -0.64 4.61
N VAL A 15 8.89 0.49 5.19
CA VAL A 15 7.57 1.09 4.95
C VAL A 15 7.73 2.42 4.23
N ALA A 16 6.97 2.59 3.16
CA ALA A 16 6.90 3.82 2.38
C ALA A 16 5.45 4.32 2.31
N ILE A 17 5.26 5.64 2.25
CA ILE A 17 3.94 6.27 2.15
C ILE A 17 3.89 7.24 0.97
N ALA A 18 2.78 7.22 0.24
CA ALA A 18 2.50 8.21 -0.80
C ALA A 18 1.94 9.50 -0.18
N ARG A 19 2.60 10.64 -0.43
CA ARG A 19 2.17 11.98 0.01
C ARG A 19 2.06 12.93 -1.17
N ARG A 20 1.53 14.14 -0.95
CA ARG A 20 1.50 15.19 -1.98
C ARG A 20 2.94 15.63 -2.28
N GLY A 21 3.42 15.31 -3.49
CA GLY A 21 4.76 15.66 -3.96
C GLY A 21 5.74 14.49 -4.11
N GLY A 22 5.45 13.31 -3.57
CA GLY A 22 6.36 12.16 -3.69
C GLY A 22 6.02 10.96 -2.81
N ILE A 23 7.02 10.09 -2.66
CA ILE A 23 6.98 8.92 -1.77
C ILE A 23 8.05 9.08 -0.69
N ASP A 24 7.62 9.05 0.56
CA ASP A 24 8.51 9.13 1.72
C ASP A 24 8.75 7.73 2.29
N ILE A 25 9.98 7.45 2.72
CA ILE A 25 10.28 6.30 3.59
C ILE A 25 9.98 6.71 5.03
N LEU A 26 9.43 5.79 5.81
CA LEU A 26 9.06 6.03 7.19
C LEU A 26 10.09 5.47 8.16
N ASP A 27 10.42 6.28 9.15
CA ASP A 27 11.23 5.86 10.29
C ASP A 27 10.35 5.19 11.35
N ASN A 28 10.90 4.16 12.00
CA ASN A 28 10.30 3.49 13.15
C ASN A 28 10.58 4.22 14.48
N GLU A 29 10.10 3.68 15.59
CA GLU A 29 10.26 4.22 16.95
C GLU A 29 11.72 4.47 17.39
N VAL A 30 12.70 3.82 16.79
CA VAL A 30 14.13 4.03 17.06
C VAL A 30 14.83 4.82 15.95
N SER A 31 14.07 5.58 15.15
CA SER A 31 14.56 6.43 14.05
C SER A 31 15.34 5.65 12.97
N LYS A 32 14.95 4.41 12.68
CA LYS A 32 15.48 3.61 11.58
C LYS A 32 14.44 3.45 10.46
N ARG A 33 14.90 3.53 9.20
CA ARG A 33 14.10 3.28 7.99
C ARG A 33 13.75 1.82 7.72
N ALA A 34 14.37 0.90 8.46
CA ALA A 34 14.16 -0.53 8.35
C ALA A 34 13.91 -1.12 9.73
N THR A 35 12.94 -2.02 9.82
CA THR A 35 12.49 -2.68 11.05
C THR A 35 12.73 -4.18 10.94
N ALA A 36 13.42 -4.78 11.90
CA ALA A 36 13.74 -6.20 11.90
C ALA A 36 12.49 -7.12 11.74
N CYS A 37 12.53 -8.11 10.84
CA CYS A 37 11.42 -9.03 10.54
C CYS A 37 11.28 -10.13 11.59
N MET A 38 10.84 -9.77 12.79
CA MET A 38 10.70 -10.70 13.90
C MET A 38 9.65 -10.31 14.94
N VAL A 39 9.15 -11.32 15.65
CA VAL A 39 8.14 -11.23 16.71
C VAL A 39 8.59 -12.08 17.90
N GLY A 40 8.77 -11.45 19.06
CA GLY A 40 9.13 -12.10 20.31
C GLY A 40 7.98 -12.07 21.31
N PHE A 41 7.80 -13.15 22.06
CA PHE A 41 6.79 -13.25 23.11
C PHE A 41 7.48 -13.22 24.48
N SER A 42 7.05 -12.36 25.41
CA SER A 42 7.71 -12.20 26.71
C SER A 42 6.72 -11.81 27.80
N GLY A 43 6.50 -12.71 28.78
CA GLY A 43 5.48 -12.50 29.79
C GLY A 43 4.10 -12.34 29.16
N SER A 44 3.43 -11.22 29.45
CA SER A 44 2.12 -10.84 28.89
C SER A 44 2.19 -9.96 27.63
N GLU A 45 3.39 -9.56 27.17
CA GLU A 45 3.60 -8.62 26.07
C GLU A 45 4.22 -9.30 24.84
N ARG A 46 3.92 -8.77 23.65
CA ARG A 46 4.62 -9.11 22.41
C ARG A 46 5.62 -8.00 22.05
N LYS A 47 6.89 -8.38 21.92
CA LYS A 47 7.94 -7.52 21.37
C LYS A 47 7.90 -7.65 19.84
N LEU A 48 7.72 -6.54 19.14
CA LEU A 48 7.64 -6.50 17.67
C LEU A 48 8.85 -5.74 17.11
N GLY A 49 9.42 -6.20 16.00
CA GLY A 49 10.45 -5.46 15.29
C GLY A 49 11.74 -5.25 16.09
N GLU A 50 12.18 -3.99 16.20
CA GLU A 50 13.42 -3.60 16.90
C GLU A 50 13.39 -3.93 18.40
N ALA A 51 12.20 -3.97 19.02
CA ALA A 51 12.04 -4.39 20.40
C ALA A 51 12.36 -5.89 20.58
N ALA A 52 11.97 -6.74 19.62
CA ALA A 52 12.34 -8.15 19.61
C ALA A 52 13.83 -8.35 19.31
N LEU A 53 14.39 -7.59 18.35
CA LEU A 53 15.82 -7.63 18.04
C LEU A 53 16.69 -7.29 19.26
N SER A 54 16.27 -6.32 20.07
CA SER A 54 16.98 -5.93 21.29
C SER A 54 16.98 -7.03 22.36
N GLY A 55 15.87 -7.77 22.48
CA GLY A 55 15.71 -8.87 23.44
C GLY A 55 16.11 -10.27 22.95
N ILE A 56 16.47 -10.45 21.68
CA ILE A 56 16.62 -11.79 21.08
C ILE A 56 17.68 -12.67 21.77
N THR A 57 18.74 -12.08 22.33
CA THR A 57 19.85 -12.84 22.94
C THR A 57 19.45 -13.53 24.26
N SER A 58 18.45 -12.99 24.97
CA SER A 58 17.84 -13.63 26.15
C SER A 58 16.61 -14.48 25.79
N ASN A 59 15.90 -14.15 24.71
CA ASN A 59 14.59 -14.73 24.38
C ASN A 59 14.52 -15.50 23.04
N MET A 60 15.64 -16.01 22.52
CA MET A 60 15.73 -16.56 21.15
C MET A 60 14.78 -17.72 20.84
N THR A 61 14.49 -18.59 21.81
CA THR A 61 13.60 -19.74 21.59
C THR A 61 12.12 -19.34 21.48
N ASN A 62 11.79 -18.13 21.94
CA ASN A 62 10.46 -17.54 21.93
C ASN A 62 10.38 -16.29 21.03
N THR A 63 11.39 -16.13 20.15
CA THR A 63 11.47 -15.06 19.16
C THR A 63 11.49 -15.66 17.77
N VAL A 64 10.40 -15.42 17.02
CA VAL A 64 10.18 -15.96 15.69
C VAL A 64 10.81 -15.00 14.68
N THR A 65 11.73 -15.54 13.88
CA THR A 65 12.52 -14.84 12.85
C THR A 65 12.26 -15.49 11.49
N GLY A 66 12.74 -14.88 10.40
CA GLY A 66 12.65 -15.50 9.07
C GLY A 66 11.22 -15.68 8.55
N LEU A 67 10.29 -14.80 8.95
CA LEU A 67 8.85 -14.95 8.69
C LEU A 67 8.53 -15.16 7.18
N LYS A 68 9.25 -14.46 6.28
CA LYS A 68 9.17 -14.63 4.81
C LYS A 68 9.44 -16.08 4.37
N ALA A 69 10.26 -16.83 5.09
CA ALA A 69 10.68 -18.19 4.76
C ALA A 69 9.73 -19.29 5.29
N ILE A 70 8.73 -18.98 6.12
CA ILE A 70 7.85 -19.98 6.74
C ILE A 70 6.35 -19.83 6.41
N VAL A 71 5.89 -18.64 6.01
CA VAL A 71 4.46 -18.36 5.75
C VAL A 71 3.93 -19.16 4.55
N GLY A 72 2.75 -19.76 4.72
CA GLY A 72 2.05 -20.48 3.67
C GLY A 72 2.66 -21.83 3.30
N LYS A 73 3.59 -22.36 4.10
CA LYS A 73 4.34 -23.60 3.81
C LYS A 73 3.87 -24.81 4.61
N LYS A 74 4.04 -26.00 4.01
CA LYS A 74 3.77 -27.29 4.66
C LYS A 74 4.97 -27.75 5.47
N PHE A 75 4.71 -28.37 6.62
CA PHE A 75 5.76 -28.76 7.57
C PHE A 75 6.78 -29.72 6.96
N HIS A 76 6.32 -30.71 6.18
CA HIS A 76 7.16 -31.71 5.52
C HIS A 76 7.81 -31.24 4.20
N SER A 77 7.79 -29.94 3.88
CA SER A 77 8.44 -29.43 2.67
C SER A 77 9.94 -29.23 2.85
N ASP A 78 10.73 -29.55 1.82
CA ASP A 78 12.19 -29.43 1.83
C ASP A 78 12.67 -28.03 2.27
N GLU A 79 11.93 -26.98 1.89
CA GLU A 79 12.23 -25.62 2.34
C GLU A 79 12.14 -25.47 3.86
N ILE A 80 11.05 -25.94 4.49
CA ILE A 80 10.91 -25.89 5.95
C ILE A 80 11.96 -26.78 6.61
N GLN A 81 12.23 -27.97 6.08
CA GLN A 81 13.27 -28.85 6.61
C GLN A 81 14.67 -28.23 6.50
N SER A 82 14.94 -27.44 5.45
CA SER A 82 16.19 -26.65 5.30
C SER A 82 16.27 -25.45 6.24
N GLU A 83 15.12 -24.90 6.65
CA GLU A 83 15.00 -23.68 7.45
C GLU A 83 15.00 -23.95 8.96
N MET A 84 14.39 -25.07 9.39
CA MET A 84 14.39 -25.55 10.77
C MET A 84 15.77 -25.56 11.47
N PRO A 85 16.89 -26.00 10.86
CA PRO A 85 18.20 -25.95 11.51
C PRO A 85 18.82 -24.53 11.57
N LYS A 86 18.27 -23.54 10.85
CA LYS A 86 18.76 -22.15 10.88
C LYS A 86 18.19 -21.35 12.04
N VAL A 87 16.97 -21.68 12.47
CA VAL A 87 16.21 -20.90 13.47
C VAL A 87 16.38 -21.42 14.91
N ALA A 88 16.24 -20.50 15.87
CA ALA A 88 16.38 -20.84 17.29
C ALA A 88 15.10 -21.45 17.90
N TYR A 89 13.93 -20.99 17.47
CA TYR A 89 12.61 -21.44 17.92
C TYR A 89 12.26 -22.84 17.40
N LYS A 90 11.20 -23.45 17.94
CA LYS A 90 10.72 -24.78 17.51
C LYS A 90 9.64 -24.63 16.43
N MET A 91 9.61 -25.58 15.48
CA MET A 91 8.47 -25.79 14.59
C MET A 91 7.90 -27.19 14.85
N ILE A 92 6.59 -27.35 14.78
CA ILE A 92 5.87 -28.62 14.94
C ILE A 92 4.88 -28.83 13.79
N ASP A 93 4.51 -30.08 13.53
CA ASP A 93 3.47 -30.42 12.55
C ASP A 93 2.07 -30.22 13.17
N VAL A 94 1.25 -29.39 12.53
CA VAL A 94 -0.17 -29.18 12.86
C VAL A 94 -1.00 -29.50 11.61
N ALA A 95 -1.45 -30.74 11.50
CA ALA A 95 -2.25 -31.26 10.38
C ALA A 95 -1.61 -31.02 8.99
N GLY A 96 -0.29 -31.19 8.88
CA GLY A 96 0.51 -30.97 7.67
C GLY A 96 1.00 -29.53 7.49
N ASN A 97 0.55 -28.59 8.33
CA ASN A 97 0.99 -27.19 8.34
C ASN A 97 2.05 -26.95 9.42
N VAL A 98 2.82 -25.88 9.27
CA VAL A 98 3.76 -25.45 10.33
C VAL A 98 2.98 -24.83 11.49
N GLY A 99 3.20 -25.32 12.70
CA GLY A 99 2.86 -24.65 13.95
C GLY A 99 4.10 -24.23 14.72
N ILE A 100 4.01 -23.15 15.48
CA ILE A 100 5.11 -22.59 16.28
C ILE A 100 4.61 -22.47 17.74
N PRO A 101 5.06 -23.35 18.65
CA PRO A 101 4.77 -23.21 20.08
C PRO A 101 5.56 -22.04 20.65
N VAL A 102 4.84 -21.09 21.25
CA VAL A 102 5.39 -19.92 21.95
C VAL A 102 4.85 -19.85 23.37
N HIS A 103 5.69 -19.44 24.31
CA HIS A 103 5.29 -19.22 25.69
C HIS A 103 4.79 -17.79 25.87
N TYR A 104 3.51 -17.62 26.18
CA TYR A 104 2.85 -16.32 26.26
C TYR A 104 1.82 -16.34 27.39
N ARG A 105 1.80 -15.29 28.22
CA ARG A 105 0.95 -15.15 29.42
C ARG A 105 1.08 -16.30 30.43
N GLY A 106 2.24 -16.96 30.47
CA GLY A 106 2.51 -18.09 31.36
C GLY A 106 2.05 -19.45 30.81
N GLU A 107 1.49 -19.50 29.60
CA GLU A 107 1.00 -20.71 28.94
C GLU A 107 1.79 -21.00 27.65
N GLU A 108 1.82 -22.26 27.20
CA GLU A 108 2.34 -22.61 25.87
C GLU A 108 1.19 -22.56 24.87
N THR A 109 1.32 -21.70 23.84
CA THR A 109 0.31 -21.48 22.81
C THR A 109 0.91 -21.78 21.44
N VAL A 110 0.17 -22.47 20.57
CA VAL A 110 0.65 -22.80 19.21
C VAL A 110 0.06 -21.81 18.22
N LEU A 111 0.93 -21.04 17.57
CA LEU A 111 0.55 -20.07 16.54
C LEU A 111 0.97 -20.55 15.15
N THR A 112 0.21 -20.19 14.11
CA THR A 112 0.62 -20.43 12.72
C THR A 112 1.53 -19.30 12.22
N PRO A 113 2.40 -19.56 11.22
CA PRO A 113 3.22 -18.54 10.58
C PRO A 113 2.42 -17.33 10.08
N GLU A 114 1.22 -17.55 9.51
CA GLU A 114 0.35 -16.48 8.97
C GLU A 114 -0.11 -15.54 10.09
N ARG A 115 -0.45 -16.10 11.26
CA ARG A 115 -0.83 -15.31 12.43
C ARG A 115 0.33 -14.47 12.93
N ILE A 116 1.53 -15.05 13.07
CA ILE A 116 2.72 -14.32 13.53
C ILE A 116 3.12 -13.23 12.50
N PHE A 117 3.00 -13.53 11.20
CA PHE A 117 3.23 -12.56 10.13
C PHE A 117 2.24 -11.40 10.17
N ALA A 118 0.97 -11.66 10.51
CA ALA A 118 -0.01 -10.60 10.75
C ALA A 118 0.38 -9.69 11.93
N MET A 119 0.93 -10.22 13.04
CA MET A 119 1.44 -9.38 14.14
C MET A 119 2.54 -8.42 13.67
N PHE A 120 3.47 -8.93 12.83
CA PHE A 120 4.53 -8.11 12.25
C PHE A 120 3.98 -7.05 11.29
N LEU A 121 3.07 -7.41 10.38
CA LEU A 121 2.37 -6.46 9.52
C LEU A 121 1.61 -5.39 10.31
N LYS A 122 1.02 -5.74 11.46
CA LYS A 122 0.33 -4.78 12.34
C LYS A 122 1.31 -3.75 12.92
N SER A 123 2.53 -4.16 13.26
CA SER A 123 3.60 -3.24 13.65
C SER A 123 3.97 -2.28 12.51
N LEU A 124 4.13 -2.79 11.28
CA LEU A 124 4.42 -1.96 10.10
C LEU A 124 3.27 -0.99 9.74
N GLN A 125 2.01 -1.41 9.91
CA GLN A 125 0.86 -0.51 9.83
C GLN A 125 0.95 0.59 10.90
N GLY A 126 1.31 0.25 12.14
CA GLY A 126 1.47 1.22 13.23
C GLY A 126 2.60 2.24 13.01
N ILE A 127 3.64 1.90 12.22
CA ILE A 127 4.64 2.87 11.74
C ILE A 127 3.98 3.86 10.76
N ALA A 128 3.19 3.36 9.80
CA ALA A 128 2.47 4.21 8.85
C ALA A 128 1.45 5.13 9.53
N GLU A 129 0.67 4.63 10.49
CA GLU A 129 -0.36 5.38 11.23
C GLU A 129 0.23 6.51 12.07
N ARG A 130 1.33 6.28 12.79
CA ARG A 130 2.05 7.33 13.55
C ARG A 130 2.61 8.44 12.65
N ASN A 131 2.96 8.11 11.41
CA ASN A 131 3.54 9.03 10.44
C ASN A 131 2.50 9.67 9.49
N GLN A 132 1.20 9.51 9.74
CA GLN A 132 0.19 10.28 9.01
C GLN A 132 0.15 11.70 9.61
N GLY A 133 0.44 12.71 8.80
CA GLY A 133 0.24 14.11 9.19
C GLY A 133 -1.24 14.39 9.48
N PRO A 134 -1.57 15.57 10.05
CA PRO A 134 -2.95 15.97 10.28
C PRO A 134 -3.76 15.77 9.00
N SER A 135 -4.90 15.09 9.11
CA SER A 135 -5.69 14.73 7.93
C SER A 135 -6.09 15.99 7.16
N PRO A 136 -6.11 15.96 5.82
CA PRO A 136 -6.67 17.06 5.06
C PRO A 136 -8.12 17.21 5.50
N GLN A 137 -8.46 18.36 6.10
CA GLN A 137 -9.86 18.64 6.44
C GLN A 137 -10.70 18.47 5.18
N PRO A 138 -11.87 17.80 5.26
CA PRO A 138 -12.76 17.73 4.12
C PRO A 138 -13.08 19.16 3.65
N PRO A 139 -13.16 19.43 2.34
CA PRO A 139 -13.69 20.70 1.88
C PRO A 139 -15.08 20.91 2.51
N PRO A 140 -15.49 22.14 2.83
CA PRO A 140 -16.75 22.40 3.52
C PRO A 140 -17.93 21.96 2.66
N THR A 141 -18.36 20.72 2.85
CA THR A 141 -19.55 20.15 2.21
C THR A 141 -20.78 20.81 2.81
N ALA A 142 -21.63 21.38 1.95
CA ALA A 142 -22.89 21.97 2.35
C ALA A 142 -23.73 21.01 3.21
N ALA A 143 -24.46 21.57 4.18
CA ALA A 143 -25.13 20.80 5.22
C ALA A 143 -26.13 19.79 4.64
N PRO A 144 -26.11 18.52 5.10
CA PRO A 144 -27.14 17.55 4.76
C PRO A 144 -28.47 17.86 5.47
N PRO A 145 -29.62 17.52 4.89
CA PRO A 145 -30.92 17.65 5.55
C PRO A 145 -31.06 16.69 6.74
N SER A 146 -32.00 17.03 7.65
CA SER A 146 -32.21 16.38 8.95
C SER A 146 -32.73 14.92 8.87
N PRO A 147 -32.52 14.10 9.93
CA PRO A 147 -32.58 12.65 9.81
C PRO A 147 -33.99 12.07 10.02
N THR A 148 -34.36 11.10 9.19
CA THR A 148 -35.40 10.11 9.49
C THR A 148 -34.78 8.79 9.98
N SER A 149 -35.50 8.12 10.88
CA SER A 149 -35.00 7.05 11.75
C SER A 149 -34.54 5.78 11.02
N CYS A 150 -33.36 5.27 11.38
CA CYS A 150 -33.00 3.87 11.18
C CYS A 150 -32.12 3.35 12.35
N SER A 151 -32.29 2.08 12.71
CA SER A 151 -31.68 1.43 13.90
C SER A 151 -30.15 1.27 13.81
N PRO A 152 -29.44 1.10 14.95
CA PRO A 152 -27.97 1.11 14.97
C PRO A 152 -27.36 -0.18 14.41
N CYS A 153 -26.49 -0.03 13.40
CA CYS A 153 -25.53 -1.06 12.99
C CYS A 153 -24.15 -0.72 13.59
N PRO A 154 -23.43 -1.68 14.19
CA PRO A 154 -22.11 -1.44 14.77
C PRO A 154 -21.01 -1.47 13.68
N HIS A 155 -20.85 -0.37 12.95
CA HIS A 155 -19.68 -0.14 12.11
C HIS A 155 -18.93 1.11 12.57
N THR A 156 -18.03 0.91 13.53
CA THR A 156 -17.02 1.90 13.90
C THR A 156 -16.16 2.23 12.68
N SER A 157 -16.02 3.51 12.36
CA SER A 157 -15.33 3.97 11.15
C SER A 157 -13.82 3.73 11.23
N LEU A 158 -13.36 2.60 10.70
CA LEU A 158 -11.94 2.32 10.48
C LEU A 158 -11.48 2.99 9.19
N THR A 159 -10.47 3.85 9.29
CA THR A 159 -9.80 4.48 8.15
C THR A 159 -9.02 3.43 7.36
N SER A 160 -9.64 2.88 6.32
CA SER A 160 -8.98 1.94 5.42
C SER A 160 -7.80 2.60 4.70
N SER A 161 -6.60 2.11 4.97
CA SER A 161 -5.38 2.44 4.23
C SER A 161 -5.09 1.32 3.23
N GLY A 162 -4.80 1.68 1.99
CA GLY A 162 -4.48 0.71 0.93
C GLY A 162 -3.00 0.33 1.02
N ALA A 163 -2.73 -0.96 1.16
CA ALA A 163 -1.37 -1.49 1.29
C ALA A 163 -0.96 -2.29 0.06
N LEU A 164 0.35 -2.33 -0.21
CA LEU A 164 0.97 -3.21 -1.20
C LEU A 164 2.15 -3.92 -0.54
N CYS A 165 2.25 -5.24 -0.74
CA CYS A 165 3.35 -6.04 -0.20
C CYS A 165 4.18 -6.64 -1.34
N SER A 166 5.51 -6.71 -1.16
CA SER A 166 6.44 -7.26 -2.14
C SER A 166 6.75 -8.75 -1.90
N THR A 167 7.03 -9.49 -2.98
CA THR A 167 7.45 -10.91 -2.94
C THR A 167 8.48 -11.24 -4.03
N PRO A 168 9.39 -12.22 -3.84
CA PRO A 168 10.36 -12.57 -4.87
C PRO A 168 9.76 -13.59 -5.86
N PRO A 169 10.15 -13.54 -7.15
CA PRO A 169 9.90 -14.63 -8.09
C PRO A 169 10.78 -15.87 -7.81
N ARG A 170 10.62 -16.93 -8.61
CA ARG A 170 11.28 -18.24 -8.48
C ARG A 170 11.31 -18.96 -9.82
N HIS A 171 12.41 -19.65 -10.15
CA HIS A 171 12.44 -20.72 -11.16
C HIS A 171 13.78 -21.49 -11.09
N HIS A 172 13.74 -22.82 -11.07
CA HIS A 172 14.84 -23.70 -11.54
C HIS A 172 14.32 -25.13 -11.84
N PRO A 173 14.85 -25.89 -12.82
CA PRO A 173 14.33 -27.23 -13.18
C PRO A 173 15.02 -28.44 -12.51
N HIS A 174 16.08 -28.24 -11.72
CA HIS A 174 16.84 -29.33 -11.09
C HIS A 174 17.28 -28.96 -9.66
N LEU A 175 17.25 -29.92 -8.72
CA LEU A 175 17.22 -29.69 -7.25
C LEU A 175 15.88 -29.09 -6.75
N LEU A 176 15.66 -29.07 -5.43
CA LEU A 176 14.32 -29.00 -4.81
C LEU A 176 14.16 -27.84 -3.80
N PRO A 177 13.61 -26.69 -4.22
CA PRO A 177 12.97 -25.69 -3.36
C PRO A 177 11.43 -25.85 -3.42
N HIS A 178 10.65 -24.81 -3.14
CA HIS A 178 9.18 -24.75 -3.37
C HIS A 178 8.74 -23.56 -4.25
N ASP A 179 7.43 -23.41 -4.51
CA ASP A 179 6.77 -22.29 -5.19
C ASP A 179 6.62 -21.07 -4.24
N ARG A 180 6.08 -19.97 -4.77
CA ARG A 180 5.88 -18.64 -4.17
C ARG A 180 5.45 -18.70 -2.70
N LEU A 181 5.86 -17.70 -1.91
CA LEU A 181 5.09 -17.32 -0.71
C LEU A 181 3.63 -17.21 -1.14
N SER A 182 2.78 -18.12 -0.66
CA SER A 182 1.52 -18.36 -1.35
C SER A 182 0.64 -17.10 -1.24
N PRO A 183 0.31 -16.43 -2.38
CA PRO A 183 -0.39 -15.15 -2.34
C PRO A 183 -1.64 -15.13 -1.44
N PRO A 184 -2.45 -16.22 -1.40
CA PRO A 184 -3.60 -16.26 -0.50
C PRO A 184 -3.27 -16.32 1.00
N ALA A 185 -2.12 -16.87 1.42
CA ALA A 185 -1.69 -16.87 2.82
C ALA A 185 -1.27 -15.45 3.26
N LEU A 186 -0.57 -14.73 2.37
CA LEU A 186 -0.20 -13.33 2.58
C LEU A 186 -1.45 -12.41 2.59
N LEU A 187 -2.41 -12.65 1.69
CA LEU A 187 -3.71 -11.96 1.68
C LEU A 187 -4.55 -12.29 2.93
N ALA A 188 -4.55 -13.54 3.41
CA ALA A 188 -5.24 -13.94 4.63
C ALA A 188 -4.61 -13.28 5.88
N ALA A 189 -3.29 -13.18 5.96
CA ALA A 189 -2.61 -12.46 7.03
C ALA A 189 -2.90 -10.94 6.98
N ALA A 190 -2.72 -10.30 5.83
CA ALA A 190 -2.81 -8.85 5.69
C ALA A 190 -4.26 -8.32 5.64
N SER A 191 -5.07 -8.82 4.69
CA SER A 191 -6.46 -8.39 4.51
C SER A 191 -7.41 -9.06 5.50
N GLY A 192 -7.12 -10.31 5.86
CA GLY A 192 -7.88 -11.03 6.89
C GLY A 192 -7.56 -10.51 8.28
N VAL A 193 -6.42 -10.91 8.85
CA VAL A 193 -6.14 -10.69 10.28
C VAL A 193 -5.88 -9.22 10.64
N VAL A 194 -5.07 -8.49 9.86
CA VAL A 194 -4.65 -7.11 10.18
C VAL A 194 -5.70 -6.06 9.80
N GLY A 195 -6.51 -6.34 8.78
CA GLY A 195 -7.48 -5.40 8.20
C GLY A 195 -6.90 -4.41 7.19
N LEU A 196 -5.72 -4.70 6.62
CA LEU A 196 -5.13 -3.90 5.54
C LEU A 196 -5.74 -4.27 4.19
N ASN A 197 -6.32 -3.32 3.45
CA ASN A 197 -6.80 -3.61 2.10
C ASN A 197 -5.60 -3.75 1.15
N VAL A 198 -5.17 -4.99 0.88
CA VAL A 198 -4.07 -5.28 -0.07
C VAL A 198 -4.55 -5.02 -1.50
N LEU A 199 -4.10 -3.92 -2.09
CA LEU A 199 -4.50 -3.50 -3.45
C LEU A 199 -3.88 -4.40 -4.53
N ARG A 200 -2.64 -4.87 -4.29
CA ARG A 200 -1.91 -5.81 -5.14
C ARG A 200 -0.72 -6.39 -4.35
N LEU A 201 -0.24 -7.55 -4.78
CA LEU A 201 1.05 -8.15 -4.43
C LEU A 201 1.99 -8.01 -5.63
N MET A 202 3.24 -7.62 -5.39
CA MET A 202 4.15 -7.19 -6.46
C MET A 202 5.51 -7.86 -6.34
N ASN A 203 6.12 -8.23 -7.47
CA ASN A 203 7.43 -8.86 -7.43
C ASN A 203 8.52 -7.85 -6.98
N ASP A 204 9.45 -8.28 -6.12
CA ASP A 204 10.52 -7.46 -5.50
C ASP A 204 11.30 -6.66 -6.56
N CYS A 205 11.83 -7.34 -7.58
CA CYS A 205 12.50 -6.69 -8.72
C CYS A 205 11.56 -5.85 -9.62
N THR A 206 10.27 -6.19 -9.75
CA THR A 206 9.32 -5.38 -10.51
C THR A 206 9.01 -4.06 -9.79
N ALA A 207 8.98 -4.06 -8.45
CA ALA A 207 8.84 -2.85 -7.65
C ALA A 207 10.08 -1.94 -7.78
N ALA A 208 11.29 -2.51 -7.70
CA ALA A 208 12.53 -1.79 -8.01
C ALA A 208 12.52 -1.21 -9.43
N ALA A 209 12.06 -1.98 -10.43
CA ALA A 209 11.93 -1.54 -11.81
C ALA A 209 10.90 -0.41 -12.01
N LEU A 210 9.78 -0.41 -11.28
CA LEU A 210 8.83 0.71 -11.28
C LEU A 210 9.47 1.98 -10.69
N SER A 211 10.19 1.84 -9.58
CA SER A 211 10.95 2.93 -8.96
C SER A 211 12.00 3.51 -9.93
N TYR A 212 12.66 2.67 -10.73
CA TYR A 212 13.56 3.13 -11.80
C TYR A 212 12.80 3.86 -12.91
N GLY A 213 11.83 3.20 -13.53
CA GLY A 213 11.18 3.66 -14.76
C GLY A 213 10.38 4.95 -14.60
N ILE A 214 9.77 5.21 -13.44
CA ILE A 214 8.95 6.41 -13.25
C ILE A 214 9.78 7.70 -13.06
N TYR A 215 10.96 7.59 -12.44
CA TYR A 215 11.85 8.72 -12.16
C TYR A 215 12.89 8.95 -13.26
N LYS A 216 13.25 7.91 -14.02
CA LYS A 216 14.12 8.05 -15.19
C LYS A 216 13.44 8.90 -16.28
N THR A 217 14.16 9.87 -16.84
CA THR A 217 13.61 10.88 -17.77
C THR A 217 14.07 10.72 -19.22
N ASP A 218 15.18 10.02 -19.43
CA ASP A 218 15.87 9.74 -20.69
C ASP A 218 15.36 8.46 -21.40
N LEU A 219 14.24 7.88 -20.97
CA LEU A 219 13.65 6.70 -21.62
C LEU A 219 13.09 7.03 -23.02
N PRO A 220 13.47 6.28 -24.08
CA PRO A 220 12.96 6.53 -25.44
C PRO A 220 11.46 6.21 -25.55
N ALA A 221 10.78 6.88 -26.49
CA ALA A 221 9.40 6.55 -26.85
C ALA A 221 9.32 5.38 -27.84
N ASP A 222 10.22 5.33 -28.82
CA ASP A 222 10.10 4.42 -29.98
C ASP A 222 10.99 3.18 -29.89
N LYS A 223 12.03 3.19 -29.04
CA LYS A 223 12.99 2.09 -28.89
C LYS A 223 12.96 1.53 -27.46
N PRO A 224 12.77 0.21 -27.27
CA PRO A 224 12.91 -0.41 -25.96
C PRO A 224 14.34 -0.29 -25.41
N THR A 225 14.44 0.00 -24.12
CA THR A 225 15.69 -0.01 -23.35
C THR A 225 15.65 -1.16 -22.36
N ASN A 226 16.50 -2.17 -22.58
CA ASN A 226 16.55 -3.36 -21.73
C ASN A 226 17.48 -3.13 -20.54
N VAL A 227 17.00 -3.46 -19.33
CA VAL A 227 17.72 -3.26 -18.07
C VAL A 227 17.63 -4.56 -17.27
N ALA A 228 18.77 -5.02 -16.74
CA ALA A 228 18.81 -6.14 -15.81
C ALA A 228 18.75 -5.60 -14.37
N PHE A 229 17.83 -6.12 -13.57
CA PHE A 229 17.78 -5.87 -12.12
C PHE A 229 18.29 -7.11 -11.39
N VAL A 230 19.24 -6.92 -10.47
CA VAL A 230 19.77 -7.98 -9.60
C VAL A 230 19.56 -7.58 -8.15
N ASP A 231 18.66 -8.28 -7.45
CA ASP A 231 18.42 -8.14 -6.02
C ASP A 231 19.10 -9.27 -5.26
N CYS A 232 20.14 -8.96 -4.48
CA CYS A 232 20.77 -9.91 -3.58
C CYS A 232 20.39 -9.56 -2.13
N GLY A 233 19.31 -10.19 -1.65
CA GLY A 233 18.74 -9.97 -0.32
C GLY A 233 19.48 -10.68 0.82
N ALA A 234 18.77 -10.89 1.93
CA ALA A 234 19.30 -11.57 3.11
C ALA A 234 19.27 -13.11 2.99
N SER A 235 18.23 -13.68 2.37
CA SER A 235 18.03 -15.13 2.20
C SER A 235 18.18 -15.60 0.76
N ASP A 236 17.92 -14.72 -0.20
CA ASP A 236 17.73 -15.08 -1.60
C ASP A 236 18.24 -14.01 -2.55
N THR A 237 18.48 -14.44 -3.79
CA THR A 237 18.90 -13.58 -4.89
C THR A 237 17.93 -13.75 -6.05
N THR A 238 17.46 -12.63 -6.60
CA THR A 238 16.56 -12.55 -7.75
C THR A 238 17.23 -11.78 -8.88
N VAL A 239 17.04 -12.24 -10.12
CA VAL A 239 17.43 -11.53 -11.33
C VAL A 239 16.21 -11.39 -12.24
N SER A 240 15.91 -10.17 -12.69
CA SER A 240 14.84 -9.90 -13.65
C SER A 240 15.34 -9.04 -14.81
N ILE A 241 15.01 -9.43 -16.04
CA ILE A 241 15.29 -8.63 -17.25
C ILE A 241 14.02 -7.87 -17.61
N VAL A 242 14.11 -6.54 -17.72
CA VAL A 242 12.96 -5.64 -17.91
C VAL A 242 13.18 -4.74 -19.12
N GLU A 243 12.17 -4.68 -19.98
CA GLU A 243 12.07 -3.79 -21.11
C GLU A 243 11.36 -2.49 -20.69
N PHE A 244 12.01 -1.34 -20.90
CA PHE A 244 11.43 -0.02 -20.67
C PHE A 244 11.13 0.71 -21.97
N VAL A 245 9.96 1.36 -22.00
CA VAL A 245 9.56 2.38 -22.97
C VAL A 245 9.05 3.57 -22.16
N LYS A 246 9.06 4.79 -22.71
CA LYS A 246 8.54 5.99 -22.01
C LYS A 246 7.12 5.76 -21.46
N GLY A 247 6.99 5.76 -20.14
CA GLY A 247 5.71 5.52 -19.44
C GLY A 247 5.30 4.05 -19.32
N LYS A 248 6.20 3.08 -19.53
CA LYS A 248 5.88 1.65 -19.49
C LYS A 248 7.07 0.78 -19.11
N LEU A 249 6.82 -0.24 -18.29
CA LEU A 249 7.73 -1.36 -18.09
C LEU A 249 7.04 -2.69 -18.43
N LYS A 250 7.83 -3.62 -18.96
CA LYS A 250 7.45 -5.00 -19.21
C LYS A 250 8.58 -5.91 -18.76
N VAL A 251 8.34 -6.74 -17.76
CA VAL A 251 9.28 -7.82 -17.41
C VAL A 251 9.33 -8.81 -18.58
N LEU A 252 10.51 -9.21 -19.01
CA LEU A 252 10.73 -10.22 -20.04
C LEU A 252 10.94 -11.60 -19.43
N SER A 253 11.77 -11.67 -18.39
CA SER A 253 12.09 -12.89 -17.66
C SER A 253 12.47 -12.58 -16.21
N ALA A 254 12.37 -13.60 -15.36
CA ALA A 254 12.90 -13.55 -14.00
C ALA A 254 13.33 -14.95 -13.53
N ALA A 255 14.40 -15.02 -12.74
CA ALA A 255 14.90 -16.22 -12.06
C ALA A 255 15.34 -15.88 -10.62
N CYS A 256 15.41 -16.87 -9.74
CA CYS A 256 15.79 -16.66 -8.34
C CYS A 256 16.29 -17.94 -7.67
N GLU A 257 17.29 -17.80 -6.78
CA GLU A 257 17.82 -18.83 -5.89
C GLU A 257 17.43 -18.56 -4.42
N ARG A 258 17.02 -19.61 -3.71
CA ARG A 258 16.51 -19.60 -2.32
C ARG A 258 17.60 -19.74 -1.24
N HIS A 259 18.78 -20.17 -1.64
CA HIS A 259 19.92 -20.44 -0.77
C HIS A 259 21.15 -19.71 -1.31
N LEU A 260 20.97 -18.40 -1.51
CA LEU A 260 21.96 -17.44 -1.97
C LEU A 260 21.57 -16.04 -1.49
N GLY A 261 21.85 -15.74 -0.23
CA GLY A 261 21.67 -14.42 0.36
C GLY A 261 22.77 -14.07 1.36
N GLY A 262 22.59 -12.92 2.01
CA GLY A 262 23.49 -12.41 3.03
C GLY A 262 23.72 -13.36 4.21
N GLU A 263 22.73 -14.19 4.57
CA GLU A 263 22.87 -15.19 5.63
C GLU A 263 23.83 -16.31 5.21
N ASP A 264 23.80 -16.78 3.96
CA ASP A 264 24.70 -17.82 3.47
C ASP A 264 26.17 -17.32 3.49
N PHE A 265 26.40 -16.08 3.06
CA PHE A 265 27.73 -15.44 3.17
C PHE A 265 28.20 -15.30 4.64
N THR A 266 27.28 -14.99 5.56
CA THR A 266 27.58 -14.89 6.99
C THR A 266 27.86 -16.26 7.60
N ARG A 267 27.14 -17.30 7.16
CA ARG A 267 27.31 -18.69 7.59
C ARG A 267 28.69 -19.23 7.22
N VAL A 268 29.19 -18.95 6.00
CA VAL A 268 30.56 -19.34 5.59
C VAL A 268 31.62 -18.80 6.56
N ILE A 269 31.49 -17.54 7.02
CA ILE A 269 32.39 -16.96 8.03
C ILE A 269 32.20 -17.64 9.40
N ALA A 270 30.97 -17.91 9.80
CA ALA A 270 30.65 -18.56 11.08
C ALA A 270 31.20 -20.00 11.15
N GLU A 271 31.02 -20.81 10.10
CA GLU A 271 31.52 -22.18 10.01
C GLU A 271 33.06 -22.21 10.05
N HIS A 272 33.73 -21.33 9.30
CA HIS A 272 35.18 -21.17 9.33
C HIS A 272 35.73 -20.87 10.74
N PHE A 273 35.15 -19.89 11.44
CA PHE A 273 35.59 -19.57 12.81
C PHE A 273 35.19 -20.63 13.84
N ASN A 274 34.08 -21.36 13.63
CA ASN A 274 33.70 -22.48 14.48
C ASN A 274 34.78 -23.56 14.48
N GLU A 275 35.23 -24.00 13.30
CA GLU A 275 36.26 -25.04 13.20
C GLU A 275 37.61 -24.55 13.76
N ILE A 276 38.01 -23.29 13.50
CA ILE A 276 39.23 -22.71 14.11
C ILE A 276 39.19 -22.73 15.64
N TRP A 277 38.07 -22.38 16.27
CA TRP A 277 37.96 -22.34 17.73
C TRP A 277 37.71 -23.71 18.35
N LYS A 278 37.11 -24.64 17.60
CA LYS A 278 37.00 -26.05 17.96
C LYS A 278 38.36 -26.72 18.02
N GLU A 279 39.24 -26.46 17.05
CA GLU A 279 40.64 -26.91 17.10
C GLU A 279 41.45 -26.22 18.21
N LYS A 280 41.35 -24.89 18.36
CA LYS A 280 42.20 -24.13 19.30
C LYS A 280 41.77 -24.19 20.77
N HIS A 281 40.47 -24.26 21.02
CA HIS A 281 39.88 -24.14 22.36
C HIS A 281 38.99 -25.32 22.76
N GLY A 282 38.74 -26.29 21.86
CA GLY A 282 37.88 -27.44 22.15
C GLY A 282 36.39 -27.10 22.30
N ILE A 283 35.95 -25.95 21.78
CA ILE A 283 34.55 -25.47 21.86
C ILE A 283 33.87 -25.53 20.49
N ASP A 284 32.67 -26.11 20.44
CA ASP A 284 31.87 -26.20 19.21
C ASP A 284 30.54 -25.45 19.39
N ALA A 285 30.38 -24.36 18.65
CA ALA A 285 29.23 -23.47 18.75
C ALA A 285 27.92 -24.15 18.34
N HIS A 286 27.95 -25.19 17.50
CA HIS A 286 26.74 -25.95 17.14
C HIS A 286 26.11 -26.67 18.34
N THR A 287 26.88 -26.95 19.39
CA THR A 287 26.35 -27.56 20.63
C THR A 287 25.49 -26.60 21.45
N ASN A 288 25.61 -25.28 21.23
CA ASN A 288 24.91 -24.26 21.98
C ASN A 288 24.31 -23.19 21.06
N LYS A 289 22.98 -23.22 20.88
CA LYS A 289 22.23 -22.25 20.05
C LYS A 289 22.59 -20.78 20.34
N LYS A 290 22.87 -20.42 21.60
CA LYS A 290 23.25 -19.06 21.99
C LYS A 290 24.66 -18.69 21.55
N ALA A 291 25.60 -19.63 21.57
CA ALA A 291 26.94 -19.43 21.02
C ALA A 291 26.89 -19.30 19.50
N TRP A 292 26.21 -20.22 18.81
CA TRP A 292 26.01 -20.14 17.36
C TRP A 292 25.37 -18.81 16.93
N PHE A 293 24.32 -18.36 17.61
CA PHE A 293 23.68 -17.07 17.32
C PHE A 293 24.65 -15.88 17.51
N ARG A 294 25.42 -15.86 18.61
CA ARG A 294 26.43 -14.79 18.84
C ARG A 294 27.53 -14.81 17.78
N LEU A 295 27.93 -15.99 17.30
CA LEU A 295 28.88 -16.13 16.20
C LEU A 295 28.29 -15.60 14.88
N MET A 296 27.06 -15.97 14.52
CA MET A 296 26.38 -15.42 13.34
C MET A 296 26.26 -13.89 13.39
N VAL A 297 25.94 -13.29 14.55
CA VAL A 297 25.90 -11.82 14.72
C VAL A 297 27.28 -11.18 14.56
N ALA A 298 28.33 -11.80 15.07
CA ALA A 298 29.71 -11.31 14.92
C ALA A 298 30.22 -11.46 13.47
N ALA A 299 29.90 -12.58 12.82
CA ALA A 299 30.19 -12.85 11.42
C ALA A 299 29.48 -11.86 10.48
N GLU A 300 28.21 -11.51 10.75
CA GLU A 300 27.46 -10.50 9.99
C GLU A 300 28.12 -9.12 10.05
N LYS A 301 28.61 -8.71 11.24
CA LYS A 301 29.40 -7.48 11.40
C LYS A 301 30.72 -7.57 10.63
N THR A 302 31.43 -8.70 10.74
CA THR A 302 32.71 -8.95 10.07
C THR A 302 32.56 -8.85 8.54
N LYS A 303 31.55 -9.51 7.95
CA LYS A 303 31.19 -9.43 6.52
C LYS A 303 30.96 -7.99 6.04
N LYS A 304 30.22 -7.20 6.82
CA LYS A 304 29.95 -5.78 6.52
C LYS A 304 31.24 -4.95 6.52
N VAL A 305 32.14 -5.19 7.47
CA VAL A 305 33.47 -4.55 7.51
C VAL A 305 34.32 -4.98 6.31
N LEU A 306 34.36 -6.26 5.95
CA LEU A 306 35.11 -6.79 4.80
C LEU A 306 34.65 -6.23 3.44
N SER A 307 33.39 -5.80 3.33
CA SER A 307 32.89 -5.14 2.13
C SER A 307 33.58 -3.79 1.87
N SER A 308 34.08 -3.12 2.91
CA SER A 308 34.84 -1.86 2.80
C SER A 308 36.35 -2.08 2.96
N ASN A 309 36.77 -2.82 4.00
CA ASN A 309 38.16 -3.00 4.39
C ASN A 309 38.72 -4.36 3.92
N PRO A 310 40.02 -4.45 3.57
CA PRO A 310 40.63 -5.70 3.08
C PRO A 310 40.78 -6.79 4.14
N GLN A 311 40.63 -6.46 5.42
CA GLN A 311 40.71 -7.37 6.56
C GLN A 311 39.77 -6.90 7.66
N ALA A 312 39.26 -7.80 8.49
CA ALA A 312 38.37 -7.49 9.61
C ALA A 312 38.64 -8.39 10.82
N PRO A 313 38.71 -7.83 12.05
CA PRO A 313 38.78 -8.61 13.26
C PRO A 313 37.39 -9.17 13.64
N ILE A 314 37.37 -10.38 14.17
CA ILE A 314 36.21 -10.94 14.88
C ILE A 314 36.60 -11.18 16.34
N ALA A 315 35.76 -10.74 17.27
CA ALA A 315 35.97 -10.92 18.70
C ALA A 315 34.62 -11.12 19.40
N ILE A 316 34.56 -12.12 20.29
CA ILE A 316 33.38 -12.42 21.10
C ILE A 316 33.83 -12.76 22.52
N GLU A 317 33.44 -11.93 23.47
CA GLU A 317 33.73 -12.10 24.90
C GLU A 317 32.82 -13.16 25.53
N CYS A 318 33.33 -13.94 26.48
CA CYS A 318 32.63 -15.03 27.16
C CYS A 318 31.79 -15.89 26.18
N PHE A 319 32.40 -16.36 25.09
CA PHE A 319 31.70 -16.99 23.97
C PHE A 319 31.02 -18.30 24.37
N MET A 320 31.80 -19.20 24.96
CA MET A 320 31.37 -20.45 25.60
C MET A 320 32.31 -20.74 26.77
N ASN A 321 31.78 -21.29 27.87
CA ASN A 321 32.56 -21.70 29.05
C ASN A 321 33.51 -20.61 29.57
N ASP A 322 33.06 -19.35 29.53
CA ASP A 322 33.82 -18.13 29.90
C ASP A 322 35.13 -17.92 29.11
N ILE A 323 35.26 -18.54 27.94
CA ILE A 323 36.38 -18.36 27.00
C ILE A 323 36.07 -17.19 26.05
N ASP A 324 36.97 -16.22 26.00
CA ASP A 324 37.00 -15.19 24.96
C ASP A 324 37.59 -15.75 23.67
N VAL A 325 36.94 -15.50 22.54
CA VAL A 325 37.43 -15.89 21.21
C VAL A 325 37.76 -14.66 20.36
N LYS A 326 38.89 -14.71 19.67
CA LYS A 326 39.41 -13.63 18.83
C LYS A 326 40.00 -14.22 17.54
N GLY A 327 39.91 -13.47 16.45
CA GLY A 327 40.41 -13.86 15.14
C GLY A 327 40.50 -12.66 14.20
N MET A 328 41.14 -12.88 13.06
CA MET A 328 41.22 -11.93 11.95
C MET A 328 40.83 -12.70 10.68
N LEU A 329 40.06 -12.07 9.79
CA LEU A 329 39.72 -12.63 8.48
C LEU A 329 40.18 -11.65 7.40
N GLU A 330 40.86 -12.17 6.39
CA GLU A 330 41.20 -11.40 5.18
C GLU A 330 40.09 -11.53 4.13
N ARG A 331 39.92 -10.49 3.31
CA ARG A 331 38.91 -10.47 2.25
C ARG A 331 39.15 -11.59 1.24
N ASP A 332 40.39 -11.81 0.82
CA ASP A 332 40.69 -12.78 -0.25
C ASP A 332 40.45 -14.22 0.22
N GLU A 333 40.71 -14.52 1.50
CA GLU A 333 40.32 -15.77 2.15
C GLU A 333 38.79 -15.95 2.18
N PHE A 334 38.05 -14.93 2.63
CA PHE A 334 36.58 -14.93 2.60
C PHE A 334 36.03 -15.15 1.18
N LEU A 335 36.61 -14.52 0.16
CA LEU A 335 36.19 -14.69 -1.23
C LEU A 335 36.49 -16.10 -1.77
N GLY A 336 37.63 -16.68 -1.38
CA GLY A 336 37.96 -18.07 -1.70
C GLY A 336 36.92 -19.06 -1.14
N MET A 337 36.50 -18.87 0.12
CA MET A 337 35.45 -19.69 0.73
C MET A 337 34.07 -19.50 0.09
N CYS A 338 33.79 -18.34 -0.50
CA CYS A 338 32.52 -18.02 -1.14
C CYS A 338 32.37 -18.55 -2.59
N ALA A 339 33.37 -19.24 -3.15
CA ALA A 339 33.33 -19.72 -4.54
C ALA A 339 32.07 -20.53 -4.91
N PRO A 340 31.52 -21.43 -4.06
CA PRO A 340 30.27 -22.15 -4.37
C PRO A 340 29.05 -21.23 -4.49
N LEU A 341 29.00 -20.14 -3.70
CA LEU A 341 27.93 -19.15 -3.76
C LEU A 341 28.02 -18.28 -5.03
N MET A 342 29.24 -17.97 -5.48
CA MET A 342 29.46 -17.27 -6.76
C MET A 342 29.00 -18.12 -7.96
N ALA A 343 29.24 -19.43 -7.93
CA ALA A 343 28.77 -20.34 -8.99
C ALA A 343 27.23 -20.42 -9.07
N LYS A 344 26.54 -20.40 -7.91
CA LYS A 344 25.08 -20.26 -7.86
C LYS A 344 24.62 -18.92 -8.45
N LEU A 345 25.26 -17.81 -8.08
CA LEU A 345 24.93 -16.47 -8.60
C LEU A 345 25.00 -16.43 -10.13
N GLU A 346 26.08 -16.94 -10.71
CA GLU A 346 26.23 -17.04 -12.17
C GLU A 346 25.13 -17.89 -12.81
N THR A 347 24.73 -18.99 -12.16
CA THR A 347 23.65 -19.88 -12.64
C THR A 347 22.29 -19.17 -12.69
N VAL A 348 21.94 -18.39 -11.66
CA VAL A 348 20.69 -17.60 -11.63
C VAL A 348 20.66 -16.55 -12.73
N ILE A 349 21.77 -15.82 -12.91
CA ILE A 349 21.89 -14.81 -13.96
C ILE A 349 21.75 -15.48 -15.35
N ARG A 350 22.31 -16.68 -15.54
CA ARG A 350 22.17 -17.47 -16.78
C ARG A 350 20.74 -17.92 -17.07
N ASP A 351 19.97 -18.39 -16.09
CA ASP A 351 18.56 -18.78 -16.31
C ASP A 351 17.67 -17.56 -16.63
N ALA A 352 17.83 -16.46 -15.90
CA ALA A 352 17.13 -15.21 -16.21
C ALA A 352 17.44 -14.73 -17.63
N PHE A 353 18.72 -14.75 -18.03
CA PHE A 353 19.14 -14.35 -19.37
C PHE A 353 18.66 -15.33 -20.45
N ALA A 354 18.68 -16.64 -20.22
CA ALA A 354 18.12 -17.63 -21.16
C ALA A 354 16.61 -17.41 -21.40
N GLY A 355 15.89 -16.90 -20.41
CA GLY A 355 14.46 -16.62 -20.49
C GLY A 355 14.05 -15.37 -21.29
N CYS A 356 14.94 -14.40 -21.51
CA CYS A 356 14.55 -13.11 -22.09
C CYS A 356 14.62 -13.02 -23.62
N GLY A 357 15.34 -13.92 -24.29
CA GLY A 357 15.42 -13.99 -25.76
C GLY A 357 16.20 -12.87 -26.46
N ILE A 358 16.90 -12.01 -25.73
CA ILE A 358 17.74 -10.91 -26.27
C ILE A 358 19.23 -11.23 -26.19
N SER A 359 20.08 -10.50 -26.94
CA SER A 359 21.53 -10.58 -26.81
C SER A 359 22.08 -9.82 -25.58
N LYS A 360 23.33 -10.08 -25.18
CA LYS A 360 23.93 -9.42 -23.99
C LYS A 360 24.21 -7.94 -24.27
N GLU A 361 24.51 -7.65 -25.52
CA GLU A 361 24.86 -6.35 -26.06
C GLU A 361 23.66 -5.38 -26.00
N GLU A 362 22.43 -5.90 -26.11
CA GLU A 362 21.17 -5.14 -26.01
C GLU A 362 20.81 -4.67 -24.60
N ILE A 363 21.41 -5.25 -23.55
CA ILE A 363 21.22 -4.77 -22.17
C ILE A 363 21.94 -3.42 -22.04
N ALA A 364 21.19 -2.36 -21.76
CA ALA A 364 21.73 -1.01 -21.63
C ALA A 364 22.44 -0.80 -20.29
N THR A 365 21.80 -1.19 -19.19
CA THR A 365 22.32 -1.06 -17.81
C THR A 365 21.99 -2.28 -16.96
N VAL A 366 22.79 -2.51 -15.93
CA VAL A 366 22.57 -3.54 -14.91
C VAL A 366 22.44 -2.82 -13.57
N GLU A 367 21.23 -2.70 -13.03
CA GLU A 367 20.99 -2.07 -11.72
C GLU A 367 21.04 -3.14 -10.62
N ILE A 368 21.82 -2.88 -9.57
CA ILE A 368 21.93 -3.78 -8.41
C ILE A 368 21.19 -3.20 -7.19
N VAL A 369 20.45 -4.06 -6.48
CA VAL A 369 19.71 -3.72 -5.26
C VAL A 369 19.90 -4.81 -4.19
N GLY A 370 19.39 -4.59 -2.98
CA GLY A 370 19.48 -5.57 -1.89
C GLY A 370 20.78 -5.51 -1.08
N GLY A 371 20.70 -5.95 0.17
CA GLY A 371 21.77 -5.83 1.18
C GLY A 371 23.12 -6.41 0.75
N SER A 372 23.09 -7.58 0.11
CA SER A 372 24.27 -8.40 -0.20
C SER A 372 24.97 -8.00 -1.50
N SER A 373 24.29 -7.25 -2.37
CA SER A 373 24.88 -6.63 -3.57
C SER A 373 25.99 -5.63 -3.25
N ARG A 374 26.17 -5.25 -1.98
CA ARG A 374 27.29 -4.42 -1.49
C ARG A 374 28.62 -5.16 -1.39
N VAL A 375 28.63 -6.50 -1.42
CA VAL A 375 29.86 -7.30 -1.39
C VAL A 375 30.62 -7.13 -2.71
N PRO A 376 31.91 -6.69 -2.73
CA PRO A 376 32.62 -6.39 -3.96
C PRO A 376 32.70 -7.56 -4.97
N ALA A 377 32.82 -8.80 -4.50
CA ALA A 377 32.84 -9.97 -5.38
C ALA A 377 31.49 -10.26 -6.06
N VAL A 378 30.37 -9.96 -5.41
CA VAL A 378 29.02 -10.05 -6.02
C VAL A 378 28.93 -9.04 -7.18
N GLN A 379 29.34 -7.79 -6.96
CA GLN A 379 29.38 -6.77 -8.01
C GLN A 379 30.31 -7.17 -9.17
N LYS A 380 31.49 -7.73 -8.85
CA LYS A 380 32.45 -8.22 -9.83
C LYS A 380 31.88 -9.37 -10.68
N ALA A 381 31.31 -10.41 -10.06
CA ALA A 381 30.73 -11.55 -10.78
C ALA A 381 29.56 -11.13 -11.70
N ILE A 382 28.70 -10.23 -11.25
CA ILE A 382 27.64 -9.65 -12.08
C ILE A 382 28.24 -8.88 -13.27
N SER A 383 29.24 -8.02 -13.01
CA SER A 383 29.89 -7.21 -14.04
C SER A 383 30.62 -8.05 -15.09
N GLU A 384 31.31 -9.12 -14.66
CA GLU A 384 32.00 -10.08 -15.52
C GLU A 384 31.03 -10.87 -16.39
N PHE A 385 29.85 -11.25 -15.87
CA PHE A 385 28.84 -11.93 -16.68
C PHE A 385 28.25 -11.04 -17.77
N PHE A 386 27.90 -9.80 -17.45
CA PHE A 386 27.26 -8.88 -18.39
C PHE A 386 28.24 -8.09 -19.26
N GLY A 387 29.54 -8.09 -18.94
CA GLY A 387 30.55 -7.27 -19.63
C GLY A 387 30.38 -5.77 -19.44
N ARG A 388 29.69 -5.36 -18.37
CA ARG A 388 29.27 -3.97 -18.07
C ARG A 388 29.36 -3.71 -16.57
N GLU A 389 29.64 -2.49 -16.16
CA GLU A 389 29.68 -2.11 -14.74
C GLU A 389 28.27 -2.09 -14.12
N CYS A 390 28.16 -2.56 -12.87
CA CYS A 390 26.92 -2.47 -12.09
C CYS A 390 26.54 -1.02 -11.74
N SER A 391 25.42 -0.57 -12.28
CA SER A 391 24.78 0.70 -11.98
C SER A 391 24.13 0.73 -10.59
N LYS A 392 24.12 1.91 -9.98
CA LYS A 392 23.79 2.15 -8.56
C LYS A 392 22.84 3.35 -8.41
N THR A 393 21.95 3.56 -9.39
CA THR A 393 21.03 4.72 -9.40
C THR A 393 19.91 4.60 -8.37
N LEU A 394 19.52 3.36 -8.05
CA LEU A 394 18.52 3.05 -7.03
C LEU A 394 19.15 3.00 -5.64
N ASN A 395 18.39 3.42 -4.62
CA ASN A 395 18.72 3.11 -3.24
C ASN A 395 18.46 1.61 -2.99
N PHE A 396 19.51 0.90 -2.58
CA PHE A 396 19.56 -0.56 -2.42
C PHE A 396 18.51 -1.12 -1.45
N ASP A 397 18.13 -0.36 -0.41
CA ASP A 397 17.25 -0.84 0.67
C ASP A 397 15.85 -0.19 0.62
N GLU A 398 15.69 0.91 -0.12
CA GLU A 398 14.43 1.70 -0.14
C GLU A 398 13.63 1.55 -1.45
N CYS A 399 14.25 1.10 -2.54
CA CYS A 399 13.63 1.16 -3.87
C CYS A 399 12.41 0.24 -4.03
N ILE A 400 12.40 -0.93 -3.39
CA ILE A 400 11.29 -1.89 -3.42
C ILE A 400 10.07 -1.28 -2.72
N ALA A 401 10.21 -0.84 -1.46
CA ALA A 401 9.14 -0.17 -0.73
C ALA A 401 8.60 1.08 -1.47
N LYS A 402 9.49 1.88 -2.08
CA LYS A 402 9.09 3.03 -2.94
C LYS A 402 8.27 2.59 -4.14
N GLY A 403 8.71 1.57 -4.86
CA GLY A 403 7.95 0.95 -5.96
C GLY A 403 6.57 0.47 -5.51
N CYS A 404 6.50 -0.14 -4.33
CA CYS A 404 5.24 -0.59 -3.76
C CYS A 404 4.29 0.57 -3.43
N ALA A 405 4.78 1.68 -2.86
CA ALA A 405 3.96 2.85 -2.55
C ALA A 405 3.51 3.59 -3.82
N LEU A 406 4.35 3.65 -4.86
CA LEU A 406 3.98 4.16 -6.19
C LEU A 406 2.84 3.33 -6.78
N GLN A 407 2.98 2.01 -6.81
CA GLN A 407 1.96 1.10 -7.36
C GLN A 407 0.65 1.15 -6.54
N ALA A 408 0.72 1.34 -5.22
CA ALA A 408 -0.46 1.57 -4.37
C ALA A 408 -1.15 2.91 -4.70
N ALA A 409 -0.39 3.98 -4.94
CA ALA A 409 -0.94 5.27 -5.35
C ALA A 409 -1.55 5.23 -6.77
N MET A 410 -0.95 4.48 -7.71
CA MET A 410 -1.48 4.27 -9.07
C MET A 410 -2.82 3.51 -9.09
N LEU A 411 -3.06 2.62 -8.13
CA LEU A 411 -4.31 1.88 -7.98
C LEU A 411 -5.37 2.64 -7.17
N SER A 412 -5.02 3.77 -6.56
CA SER A 412 -5.88 4.51 -5.65
C SER A 412 -6.59 5.66 -6.36
N PRO A 413 -7.93 5.75 -6.31
CA PRO A 413 -8.66 6.87 -6.90
C PRO A 413 -8.41 8.21 -6.18
N ALA A 414 -7.78 8.19 -5.01
CA ALA A 414 -7.47 9.39 -4.23
C ALA A 414 -6.21 10.14 -4.69
N PHE A 415 -5.35 9.51 -5.51
CA PHE A 415 -4.09 10.09 -5.97
C PHE A 415 -4.06 10.19 -7.49
N LYS A 416 -3.75 11.38 -8.02
CA LYS A 416 -3.43 11.55 -9.45
C LYS A 416 -1.92 11.51 -9.63
N VAL A 417 -1.41 10.35 -10.04
CA VAL A 417 0.01 10.11 -10.32
C VAL A 417 0.31 10.19 -11.82
N ARG A 418 1.59 10.20 -12.19
CA ARG A 418 2.03 10.09 -13.60
C ARG A 418 1.57 8.74 -14.16
N GLU A 419 0.98 8.76 -15.36
CA GLU A 419 0.60 7.54 -16.07
C GLU A 419 1.83 6.67 -16.35
N PHE A 420 1.77 5.41 -15.91
CA PHE A 420 2.83 4.43 -16.11
C PHE A 420 2.21 3.02 -16.19
N GLU A 421 2.48 2.24 -17.24
CA GLU A 421 1.97 0.87 -17.39
C GLU A 421 2.98 -0.15 -16.85
N VAL A 422 2.53 -1.08 -16.00
CA VAL A 422 3.37 -2.11 -15.36
C VAL A 422 2.89 -3.50 -15.78
N LYS A 423 3.66 -4.20 -16.62
CA LYS A 423 3.42 -5.61 -16.96
C LYS A 423 4.45 -6.51 -16.30
N ASP A 424 3.97 -7.42 -15.45
CA ASP A 424 4.77 -8.48 -14.83
C ASP A 424 4.60 -9.80 -15.63
N VAL A 425 5.20 -10.90 -15.20
CA VAL A 425 5.18 -12.19 -15.92
C VAL A 425 4.87 -13.41 -15.05
N THR A 426 4.28 -14.45 -15.66
CA THR A 426 4.17 -15.78 -15.05
C THR A 426 5.49 -16.54 -15.09
N LEU A 427 5.86 -17.18 -13.99
CA LEU A 427 7.11 -17.95 -13.89
C LEU A 427 6.96 -19.41 -14.34
N TYR A 428 5.74 -19.92 -14.25
CA TYR A 428 5.38 -21.30 -14.55
C TYR A 428 4.20 -21.34 -15.53
N PRO A 429 4.20 -22.28 -16.50
CA PRO A 429 3.07 -22.51 -17.37
C PRO A 429 1.91 -23.13 -16.59
N ILE A 430 0.69 -22.69 -16.88
CA ILE A 430 -0.56 -23.18 -16.27
C ILE A 430 -1.37 -23.91 -17.35
N ALA A 431 -1.57 -25.20 -17.12
CA ALA A 431 -2.46 -26.06 -17.86
C ALA A 431 -3.85 -26.10 -17.23
N LEU A 432 -4.86 -26.34 -18.06
CA LEU A 432 -6.21 -26.64 -17.61
C LEU A 432 -6.59 -28.02 -18.09
N SER A 433 -7.22 -28.80 -17.21
CA SER A 433 -7.85 -30.07 -17.53
C SER A 433 -9.35 -29.98 -17.22
N TRP A 434 -10.17 -30.65 -18.02
CA TRP A 434 -11.63 -30.61 -17.83
C TRP A 434 -12.29 -31.99 -17.93
N SER A 435 -13.00 -32.40 -16.88
CA SER A 435 -13.67 -33.70 -16.77
C SER A 435 -15.21 -33.53 -16.73
N PRO A 436 -15.99 -34.46 -17.30
CA PRO A 436 -17.43 -34.48 -17.09
C PRO A 436 -17.73 -34.91 -15.65
N THR A 437 -18.60 -34.19 -14.93
CA THR A 437 -19.00 -34.54 -13.55
C THR A 437 -20.03 -35.69 -13.51
N ALA A 438 -20.04 -36.54 -14.55
CA ALA A 438 -20.87 -37.73 -14.70
C ALA A 438 -20.23 -38.72 -15.70
N ALA A 439 -20.33 -40.03 -15.45
CA ALA A 439 -19.70 -41.05 -16.29
C ALA A 439 -20.47 -41.29 -17.60
N GLY A 440 -19.85 -41.00 -18.75
CA GLY A 440 -20.31 -41.46 -20.07
C GLY A 440 -20.70 -40.38 -21.09
N ALA A 441 -19.79 -39.48 -21.45
CA ALA A 441 -19.96 -38.58 -22.59
C ALA A 441 -18.71 -38.59 -23.49
N GLN A 442 -18.93 -38.73 -24.80
CA GLN A 442 -17.92 -38.87 -25.84
C GLN A 442 -17.23 -37.53 -26.15
N THR A 443 -15.95 -37.56 -26.52
CA THR A 443 -15.13 -36.35 -26.76
C THR A 443 -15.00 -36.03 -28.25
N ASP A 444 -15.54 -34.89 -28.68
CA ASP A 444 -15.24 -34.28 -29.98
C ASP A 444 -14.30 -33.07 -29.81
N ALA A 445 -13.61 -32.71 -30.89
CA ALA A 445 -12.43 -31.84 -30.90
C ALA A 445 -12.71 -30.34 -30.63
N MET A 446 -11.62 -29.61 -30.35
CA MET A 446 -11.59 -28.18 -30.01
C MET A 446 -10.98 -27.37 -31.15
N GLU A 447 -11.63 -26.27 -31.52
CA GLU A 447 -11.06 -25.21 -32.37
C GLU A 447 -10.67 -24.02 -31.47
N VAL A 448 -9.51 -23.41 -31.75
CA VAL A 448 -9.01 -22.22 -31.06
C VAL A 448 -8.81 -21.13 -32.10
N GLU A 449 -9.47 -19.98 -31.94
CA GLU A 449 -9.18 -18.78 -32.71
C GLU A 449 -8.22 -17.89 -31.91
N GLY A 450 -7.00 -17.71 -32.45
CA GLY A 450 -5.91 -16.94 -31.85
C GLY A 450 -4.56 -17.47 -32.33
N GLU A 451 -3.58 -16.58 -32.54
CA GLU A 451 -2.31 -16.82 -33.26
C GLU A 451 -1.68 -18.22 -33.13
N ALA A 452 -1.25 -18.75 -34.28
CA ALA A 452 -0.81 -20.12 -34.44
C ALA A 452 0.57 -20.37 -33.82
N ASP A 453 0.58 -20.95 -32.62
CA ASP A 453 1.55 -21.98 -32.28
C ASP A 453 1.01 -22.96 -31.22
N ALA A 454 1.48 -24.21 -31.27
CA ALA A 454 1.04 -25.37 -30.47
C ALA A 454 -0.39 -25.92 -30.72
N ALA A 455 -0.50 -26.87 -31.68
CA ALA A 455 -1.67 -27.75 -31.80
C ALA A 455 -1.71 -28.82 -30.67
N PRO A 456 -2.86 -29.10 -30.04
CA PRO A 456 -2.97 -30.08 -28.95
C PRO A 456 -2.92 -31.53 -29.47
N LYS A 457 -2.17 -32.40 -28.77
CA LYS A 457 -2.15 -33.85 -29.03
C LYS A 457 -3.42 -34.52 -28.50
N ALA A 458 -3.99 -35.42 -29.30
CA ALA A 458 -5.24 -36.11 -28.97
C ALA A 458 -5.10 -37.11 -27.81
N GLY A 459 -6.16 -37.23 -26.99
CA GLY A 459 -6.36 -38.35 -26.05
C GLY A 459 -6.62 -37.96 -24.59
N ALA A 460 -6.09 -36.83 -24.12
CA ALA A 460 -6.39 -36.27 -22.81
C ALA A 460 -6.81 -34.81 -22.97
N SER A 461 -7.95 -34.42 -22.38
CA SER A 461 -8.46 -33.05 -22.48
C SER A 461 -7.79 -32.13 -21.47
N SER A 462 -6.51 -31.85 -21.73
CA SER A 462 -5.66 -30.87 -21.06
C SER A 462 -5.00 -29.94 -22.09
N SER A 463 -4.81 -28.66 -21.76
CA SER A 463 -4.12 -27.69 -22.61
C SER A 463 -3.39 -26.63 -21.78
N VAL A 464 -2.17 -26.27 -22.16
CA VAL A 464 -1.45 -25.11 -21.58
C VAL A 464 -2.14 -23.82 -22.01
N VAL A 465 -2.70 -23.10 -21.04
CA VAL A 465 -3.46 -21.86 -21.30
C VAL A 465 -2.59 -20.64 -21.05
N PHE A 466 -1.80 -20.62 -19.96
CA PHE A 466 -0.81 -19.56 -19.72
C PHE A 466 0.58 -20.17 -19.89
N GLN A 467 1.40 -19.62 -20.79
CA GLN A 467 2.77 -20.08 -21.01
C GLN A 467 3.73 -19.55 -19.93
N LYS A 468 4.97 -20.05 -19.90
CA LYS A 468 6.05 -19.42 -19.13
C LYS A 468 6.31 -18.01 -19.70
N PHE A 469 6.60 -17.06 -18.81
CA PHE A 469 6.80 -15.64 -19.06
C PHE A 469 5.63 -14.92 -19.77
N ASN A 470 4.41 -15.46 -19.66
CA ASN A 470 3.23 -14.77 -20.18
C ASN A 470 2.92 -13.53 -19.32
N ALA A 471 2.57 -12.42 -19.96
CA ALA A 471 2.35 -11.15 -19.25
C ALA A 471 1.17 -11.22 -18.27
N VAL A 472 1.24 -10.43 -17.20
CA VAL A 472 0.25 -10.33 -16.11
C VAL A 472 -0.14 -8.85 -15.93
N PRO A 473 -1.44 -8.50 -15.86
CA PRO A 473 -2.62 -9.38 -15.86
C PRO A 473 -2.99 -9.86 -17.27
N ASN A 474 -3.67 -11.01 -17.35
CA ASN A 474 -4.06 -11.61 -18.64
C ASN A 474 -5.37 -12.41 -18.50
N SER A 475 -6.25 -12.28 -19.49
CA SER A 475 -7.53 -12.98 -19.56
C SER A 475 -7.61 -13.82 -20.83
N LYS A 476 -7.95 -15.10 -20.69
CA LYS A 476 -8.22 -16.00 -21.82
C LYS A 476 -9.66 -16.49 -21.78
N MET A 477 -10.31 -16.45 -22.94
CA MET A 477 -11.67 -16.95 -23.14
C MET A 477 -11.59 -18.32 -23.80
N LEU A 478 -12.23 -19.31 -23.20
CA LEU A 478 -12.28 -20.69 -23.69
C LEU A 478 -13.72 -21.06 -24.00
N THR A 479 -13.96 -21.73 -25.11
CA THR A 479 -15.31 -22.13 -25.54
C THR A 479 -15.45 -23.65 -25.47
N PHE A 480 -16.35 -24.14 -24.63
CA PHE A 480 -16.57 -25.57 -24.41
C PHE A 480 -17.90 -26.02 -25.02
N SER A 481 -17.85 -26.92 -26.00
CA SER A 481 -19.04 -27.55 -26.61
C SER A 481 -19.52 -28.81 -25.84
N ARG A 482 -19.41 -28.80 -24.50
CA ARG A 482 -19.94 -29.86 -23.61
C ARG A 482 -21.37 -29.51 -23.13
N LYS A 483 -22.05 -30.52 -22.55
CA LYS A 483 -23.36 -30.43 -21.90
C LYS A 483 -23.28 -31.00 -20.49
N GLY A 484 -24.16 -30.54 -19.60
CA GLY A 484 -24.13 -30.95 -18.20
C GLY A 484 -23.09 -30.17 -17.40
N THR A 485 -23.23 -30.23 -16.08
CA THR A 485 -22.20 -29.77 -15.13
C THR A 485 -20.87 -30.46 -15.44
N PHE A 486 -19.81 -29.68 -15.51
CA PHE A 486 -18.45 -30.17 -15.71
C PHE A 486 -17.48 -29.48 -14.76
N THR A 487 -16.36 -30.14 -14.49
CA THR A 487 -15.34 -29.64 -13.58
C THR A 487 -14.10 -29.25 -14.37
N LEU A 488 -13.58 -28.06 -14.09
CA LEU A 488 -12.38 -27.47 -14.69
C LEU A 488 -11.31 -27.38 -13.60
N SER A 489 -10.26 -28.18 -13.73
CA SER A 489 -9.13 -28.21 -12.80
C SER A 489 -7.93 -27.52 -13.43
N ALA A 490 -7.43 -26.48 -12.77
CA ALA A 490 -6.22 -25.79 -13.16
C ALA A 490 -5.01 -26.41 -12.44
N ALA A 491 -3.94 -26.64 -13.18
CA ALA A 491 -2.68 -27.15 -12.66
C ALA A 491 -1.50 -26.44 -13.35
N TYR A 492 -0.32 -26.47 -12.73
CA TYR A 492 0.90 -26.21 -13.49
C TYR A 492 1.16 -27.36 -14.48
N ASP A 493 1.83 -27.07 -15.59
CA ASP A 493 2.07 -28.07 -16.64
C ASP A 493 3.13 -29.12 -16.25
N ASP A 494 2.87 -30.38 -16.59
CA ASP A 494 3.72 -31.54 -16.25
C ASP A 494 5.13 -31.49 -16.87
N SER A 495 5.36 -30.66 -17.90
CA SER A 495 6.70 -30.45 -18.48
C SER A 495 7.66 -29.69 -17.55
N VAL A 496 7.14 -29.04 -16.51
CA VAL A 496 7.95 -28.32 -15.52
C VAL A 496 7.92 -29.05 -14.19
N SER A 497 9.09 -29.52 -13.75
CA SER A 497 9.29 -29.94 -12.37
C SER A 497 9.10 -28.74 -11.46
N LEU A 498 7.94 -28.63 -10.82
CA LEU A 498 7.74 -27.65 -9.77
C LEU A 498 8.73 -27.93 -8.63
N PRO A 499 9.43 -26.90 -8.15
CA PRO A 499 9.67 -26.75 -6.74
C PRO A 499 8.34 -26.89 -5.96
N GLY A 500 8.07 -27.90 -5.15
CA GLY A 500 8.82 -29.15 -4.92
C GLY A 500 7.91 -30.27 -4.38
N GLY A 501 7.05 -29.98 -3.40
CA GLY A 501 6.30 -31.01 -2.67
C GLY A 501 4.98 -30.56 -2.01
N PHE A 502 4.09 -29.85 -2.73
CA PHE A 502 2.67 -29.69 -2.32
C PHE A 502 1.77 -30.43 -3.31
N SER A 503 1.45 -29.81 -4.44
CA SER A 503 0.61 -30.37 -5.51
C SER A 503 0.73 -29.54 -6.79
N PRO A 504 0.70 -30.15 -7.99
CA PRO A 504 0.61 -29.41 -9.25
C PRO A 504 -0.76 -28.74 -9.46
N SER A 505 -1.81 -29.22 -8.79
CA SER A 505 -3.15 -28.62 -8.82
C SER A 505 -3.19 -27.27 -8.10
N LEU A 506 -3.75 -26.26 -8.78
CA LEU A 506 -4.02 -24.91 -8.28
C LEU A 506 -5.43 -24.85 -7.68
N ASN A 507 -6.44 -24.58 -8.53
CA ASN A 507 -7.85 -24.43 -8.15
C ASN A 507 -8.73 -25.35 -9.01
N GLU A 508 -9.89 -25.72 -8.45
CA GLU A 508 -10.90 -26.55 -9.11
C GLU A 508 -12.24 -25.80 -9.15
N PHE A 509 -12.75 -25.56 -10.36
CA PHE A 509 -13.99 -24.83 -10.61
C PHE A 509 -15.06 -25.80 -11.12
N THR A 510 -16.21 -25.86 -10.45
CA THR A 510 -17.39 -26.58 -10.95
C THR A 510 -18.31 -25.60 -11.66
N ILE A 511 -18.56 -25.84 -12.94
CA ILE A 511 -19.44 -25.01 -13.78
C ILE A 511 -20.76 -25.76 -13.92
N SER A 512 -21.80 -25.28 -13.23
CA SER A 512 -23.08 -25.96 -13.10
C SER A 512 -24.13 -25.39 -14.04
N ASP A 513 -24.93 -26.24 -14.69
CA ASP A 513 -25.95 -25.82 -15.68
C ASP A 513 -27.14 -25.01 -15.10
N ILE A 514 -27.05 -24.52 -13.86
CA ILE A 514 -28.07 -23.72 -13.19
C ILE A 514 -27.85 -22.24 -13.53
N PRO A 515 -28.80 -21.56 -14.21
CA PRO A 515 -28.70 -20.12 -14.48
C PRO A 515 -28.67 -19.32 -13.19
N GLN A 516 -27.80 -18.32 -13.09
CA GLN A 516 -27.74 -17.45 -11.93
C GLN A 516 -29.00 -16.57 -11.89
N ARG A 517 -29.87 -16.80 -10.89
CA ARG A 517 -31.12 -16.06 -10.75
C ARG A 517 -30.86 -14.74 -10.01
N LEU A 518 -30.88 -13.65 -10.76
CA LEU A 518 -30.72 -12.29 -10.26
C LEU A 518 -32.09 -11.62 -10.11
N ASP A 519 -32.22 -10.75 -9.11
CA ASP A 519 -33.37 -9.84 -8.96
C ASP A 519 -33.29 -8.66 -9.96
N ALA A 520 -34.30 -7.79 -9.93
CA ALA A 520 -34.39 -6.62 -10.81
C ALA A 520 -33.30 -5.56 -10.54
N GLU A 521 -32.59 -5.66 -9.42
CA GLU A 521 -31.49 -4.78 -9.02
C GLU A 521 -30.10 -5.42 -9.28
N GLY A 522 -30.05 -6.66 -9.79
CA GLY A 522 -28.81 -7.36 -10.14
C GLY A 522 -28.16 -8.16 -9.00
N LYS A 523 -28.88 -8.42 -7.90
CA LYS A 523 -28.41 -9.21 -6.75
C LYS A 523 -28.88 -10.68 -6.84
N PRO A 524 -28.11 -11.66 -6.33
CA PRO A 524 -28.52 -13.08 -6.34
C PRO A 524 -29.67 -13.39 -5.37
N GLU A 525 -30.72 -14.04 -5.88
CA GLU A 525 -31.93 -14.41 -5.12
C GLU A 525 -31.74 -15.70 -4.30
N ALA A 526 -32.10 -15.70 -3.01
CA ALA A 526 -31.92 -16.86 -2.12
C ALA A 526 -32.99 -17.95 -2.36
N SER A 527 -32.56 -19.13 -2.81
CA SER A 527 -33.46 -20.22 -3.20
C SER A 527 -34.16 -20.92 -2.03
N ARG A 528 -35.48 -20.77 -1.91
CA ARG A 528 -36.34 -21.64 -1.07
C ARG A 528 -37.01 -22.72 -1.93
N ILE A 529 -36.55 -23.97 -1.82
CA ILE A 529 -37.22 -25.14 -2.41
C ILE A 529 -38.12 -25.80 -1.36
N LYS A 530 -39.45 -25.76 -1.56
CA LYS A 530 -40.40 -26.59 -0.80
C LYS A 530 -40.70 -27.88 -1.58
N ALA A 531 -40.29 -29.02 -1.03
CA ALA A 531 -40.64 -30.32 -1.59
C ALA A 531 -42.12 -30.67 -1.35
N THR A 532 -42.76 -31.31 -2.32
CA THR A 532 -44.10 -31.93 -2.19
C THR A 532 -44.04 -33.35 -2.77
N PRO A 533 -44.50 -34.40 -2.06
CA PRO A 533 -44.30 -35.79 -2.48
C PRO A 533 -45.36 -36.30 -3.49
N PRO A 534 -45.03 -37.29 -4.35
CA PRO A 534 -45.91 -37.82 -5.40
C PRO A 534 -46.73 -39.04 -4.93
N ARG A 535 -47.48 -39.67 -5.87
CA ARG A 535 -48.22 -40.92 -5.65
C ARG A 535 -48.17 -41.84 -6.88
N SER A 536 -48.25 -43.15 -6.65
CA SER A 536 -48.68 -44.18 -7.61
C SER A 536 -50.22 -44.13 -7.78
N PHE A 537 -50.90 -44.81 -8.71
CA PHE A 537 -50.80 -46.19 -9.25
C PHE A 537 -51.44 -46.25 -10.68
N PRO A 538 -51.69 -47.42 -11.34
CA PRO A 538 -50.68 -48.36 -11.86
C PRO A 538 -50.93 -48.87 -13.32
N ARG A 539 -49.86 -49.43 -13.91
CA ARG A 539 -49.73 -50.49 -14.94
C ARG A 539 -50.98 -51.10 -15.65
N ALA A 540 -50.95 -51.16 -17.00
CA ALA A 540 -51.43 -52.30 -17.83
C ALA A 540 -50.86 -52.30 -19.28
N ARG A 541 -50.84 -53.46 -19.95
CA ARG A 541 -50.39 -53.78 -21.34
C ARG A 541 -51.11 -55.11 -21.75
N PRO A 542 -51.06 -55.66 -22.99
CA PRO A 542 -50.90 -55.11 -24.37
C PRO A 542 -52.01 -55.56 -25.37
N SER A 543 -52.07 -55.01 -26.60
CA SER A 543 -52.11 -55.76 -27.89
C SER A 543 -52.38 -54.86 -29.12
N ARG A 544 -52.09 -55.38 -30.34
CA ARG A 544 -52.28 -54.78 -31.68
C ARG A 544 -53.65 -55.26 -32.26
N THR A 545 -54.27 -54.77 -33.36
CA THR A 545 -53.73 -54.16 -34.61
C THR A 545 -54.86 -53.50 -35.47
N SER A 546 -54.57 -52.37 -36.16
CA SER A 546 -55.13 -51.86 -37.45
C SER A 546 -56.66 -51.55 -37.62
N PRO A 547 -57.10 -50.71 -38.60
CA PRO A 547 -56.41 -49.79 -39.54
C PRO A 547 -56.85 -48.28 -39.43
N PRO A 548 -56.32 -47.33 -40.24
CA PRO A 548 -56.40 -45.86 -39.98
C PRO A 548 -57.17 -45.00 -41.01
N LEU A 549 -57.18 -43.66 -40.79
CA LEU A 549 -57.24 -42.48 -41.70
C LEU A 549 -58.23 -41.39 -41.20
N PRO A 550 -58.13 -40.11 -41.63
CA PRO A 550 -56.95 -39.23 -41.64
C PRO A 550 -57.22 -37.82 -41.05
N GLY A 551 -56.16 -37.02 -40.82
CA GLY A 551 -56.26 -35.54 -40.82
C GLY A 551 -56.17 -34.82 -39.48
N LEU A 552 -54.94 -34.46 -39.08
CA LEU A 552 -54.61 -33.25 -38.31
C LEU A 552 -53.08 -33.05 -38.41
N ALA A 553 -52.64 -32.00 -39.10
CA ALA A 553 -51.23 -31.75 -39.34
C ALA A 553 -50.56 -31.17 -38.08
N CYS A 554 -49.79 -32.00 -37.38
CA CYS A 554 -48.85 -31.56 -36.34
C CYS A 554 -47.58 -30.99 -37.02
N PRO A 555 -46.86 -30.03 -36.41
CA PRO A 555 -45.83 -29.25 -37.10
C PRO A 555 -44.58 -30.08 -37.43
N THR A 556 -43.86 -29.64 -38.46
CA THR A 556 -42.59 -30.20 -38.91
C THR A 556 -41.56 -30.31 -37.77
N PRO A 557 -40.73 -31.37 -37.73
CA PRO A 557 -39.68 -31.49 -36.71
C PRO A 557 -38.69 -30.32 -36.81
N ARG A 558 -38.46 -29.65 -35.67
CA ARG A 558 -37.42 -28.63 -35.52
C ARG A 558 -36.06 -29.30 -35.82
N PRO A 559 -35.14 -28.68 -36.59
CA PRO A 559 -33.79 -29.23 -36.76
C PRO A 559 -33.12 -29.41 -35.39
N PRO A 560 -32.18 -30.37 -35.24
CA PRO A 560 -31.50 -30.60 -33.98
C PRO A 560 -30.82 -29.30 -33.53
N ALA A 561 -31.12 -28.86 -32.31
CA ALA A 561 -30.52 -27.66 -31.74
C ALA A 561 -28.99 -27.82 -31.74
N ARG A 562 -28.29 -26.84 -32.32
CA ARG A 562 -26.83 -26.75 -32.26
C ARG A 562 -26.38 -26.81 -30.78
N LEU A 563 -25.22 -27.41 -30.55
CA LEU A 563 -24.65 -27.54 -29.21
C LEU A 563 -24.52 -26.16 -28.57
N ALA A 564 -25.18 -25.93 -27.43
CA ALA A 564 -25.09 -24.68 -26.70
C ALA A 564 -23.68 -24.53 -26.12
N ALA A 565 -22.87 -23.66 -26.73
CA ALA A 565 -21.47 -23.48 -26.38
C ALA A 565 -21.34 -22.74 -25.03
N ARG A 566 -20.49 -23.26 -24.13
CA ARG A 566 -20.22 -22.68 -22.80
C ARG A 566 -18.92 -21.89 -22.85
N GLN A 567 -19.00 -20.56 -22.94
CA GLN A 567 -17.84 -19.68 -22.87
C GLN A 567 -17.43 -19.46 -21.41
N VAL A 568 -16.15 -19.68 -21.10
CA VAL A 568 -15.56 -19.46 -19.79
C VAL A 568 -14.42 -18.46 -19.94
N LYS A 569 -14.50 -17.35 -19.20
CA LYS A 569 -13.43 -16.36 -19.14
C LYS A 569 -12.62 -16.58 -17.87
N LEU A 570 -11.36 -16.96 -18.06
CA LEU A 570 -10.38 -17.10 -16.99
C LEU A 570 -9.50 -15.87 -16.97
N LYS A 571 -9.18 -15.39 -15.78
CA LYS A 571 -8.37 -14.21 -15.55
C LYS A 571 -7.28 -14.52 -14.54
N LEU A 572 -6.05 -14.31 -14.99
CA LEU A 572 -4.92 -14.15 -14.10
C LEU A 572 -4.91 -12.68 -13.65
N ASP A 573 -5.10 -12.45 -12.36
CA ASP A 573 -5.22 -11.11 -11.78
C ASP A 573 -3.86 -10.39 -11.66
N LEU A 574 -3.85 -9.17 -11.09
CA LEU A 574 -2.63 -8.39 -10.88
C LEU A 574 -1.65 -9.00 -9.86
N ASN A 575 -2.09 -10.00 -9.10
CA ASN A 575 -1.33 -10.75 -8.08
C ASN A 575 -0.79 -12.09 -8.63
N GLY A 576 -1.13 -12.43 -9.89
CA GLY A 576 -0.84 -13.73 -10.48
C GLY A 576 -1.66 -14.87 -9.86
N VAL A 577 -2.84 -14.59 -9.32
CA VAL A 577 -3.84 -15.57 -8.86
C VAL A 577 -4.80 -15.85 -10.00
N LEU A 578 -5.05 -17.14 -10.26
CA LEU A 578 -5.99 -17.57 -11.30
C LEU A 578 -7.42 -17.54 -10.76
N SER A 579 -8.29 -16.81 -11.44
CA SER A 579 -9.71 -16.68 -11.11
C SER A 579 -10.59 -16.96 -12.33
N LEU A 580 -11.82 -17.43 -12.10
CA LEU A 580 -12.83 -17.59 -13.13
C LEU A 580 -13.77 -16.37 -13.06
N GLU A 581 -13.69 -15.50 -14.06
CA GLU A 581 -14.37 -14.19 -14.07
C GLU A 581 -15.85 -14.31 -14.47
N SER A 582 -16.14 -15.17 -15.46
CA SER A 582 -17.51 -15.44 -15.90
C SER A 582 -17.62 -16.77 -16.65
N ALA A 583 -18.73 -17.47 -16.47
CA ALA A 583 -19.16 -18.57 -17.35
C ALA A 583 -20.52 -18.22 -17.97
N VAL A 584 -20.66 -18.41 -19.27
CA VAL A 584 -21.83 -17.99 -20.07
C VAL A 584 -22.22 -19.10 -21.05
N VAL A 585 -23.48 -19.50 -21.06
CA VAL A 585 -24.05 -20.32 -22.13
C VAL A 585 -24.44 -19.41 -23.29
N LEU A 586 -24.00 -19.78 -24.50
CA LEU A 586 -24.47 -19.21 -25.76
C LEU A 586 -25.61 -20.07 -26.33
N GLU A 587 -26.78 -19.46 -26.49
CA GLU A 587 -27.88 -20.01 -27.27
C GLU A 587 -27.95 -19.27 -28.62
N GLU A 588 -27.82 -20.00 -29.73
CA GLU A 588 -28.03 -19.46 -31.08
C GLU A 588 -29.53 -19.43 -31.39
N GLU A 589 -30.11 -18.23 -31.57
CA GLU A 589 -31.49 -18.06 -32.03
C GLU A 589 -31.50 -17.49 -33.46
N VAL A 590 -32.07 -18.25 -34.39
CA VAL A 590 -32.20 -17.86 -35.80
C VAL A 590 -33.48 -17.06 -35.96
N VAL A 591 -33.35 -15.75 -36.14
CA VAL A 591 -34.48 -14.87 -36.45
C VAL A 591 -34.64 -14.80 -37.97
N ILE A 592 -35.85 -15.07 -38.44
CA ILE A 592 -36.27 -14.79 -39.81
C ILE A 592 -37.11 -13.52 -39.73
N GLU A 593 -36.57 -12.39 -40.21
CA GLU A 593 -37.38 -11.18 -40.37
C GLU A 593 -38.36 -11.39 -41.53
N GLU A 594 -39.65 -11.20 -41.28
CA GLU A 594 -40.61 -10.94 -42.36
C GLU A 594 -40.52 -9.46 -42.74
N ALA A 595 -40.42 -9.20 -44.04
CA ALA A 595 -40.26 -7.85 -44.56
C ALA A 595 -41.53 -7.00 -44.34
N PRO A 596 -41.41 -5.72 -43.95
CA PRO A 596 -42.53 -4.78 -43.96
C PRO A 596 -43.14 -4.62 -45.37
N PRO A 597 -44.41 -4.21 -45.48
CA PRO A 597 -44.96 -3.78 -46.76
C PRO A 597 -44.22 -2.55 -47.29
N ALA A 598 -43.93 -2.51 -48.59
CA ALA A 598 -43.29 -1.38 -49.23
C ALA A 598 -44.31 -0.26 -49.54
N GLU A 599 -44.07 0.93 -48.99
CA GLU A 599 -44.66 2.19 -49.48
C GLU A 599 -43.63 2.96 -50.35
N PRO A 600 -44.09 3.83 -51.25
CA PRO A 600 -43.30 4.24 -52.42
C PRO A 600 -42.18 5.24 -52.10
N ALA A 601 -41.09 5.13 -52.87
CA ALA A 601 -39.88 5.93 -52.70
C ALA A 601 -40.09 7.44 -53.00
N PRO A 602 -39.65 8.34 -52.10
CA PRO A 602 -39.24 9.69 -52.47
C PRO A 602 -37.87 9.65 -53.18
N ALA A 603 -37.67 10.57 -54.12
CA ALA A 603 -36.43 10.70 -54.90
C ALA A 603 -35.20 11.07 -54.04
N PRO A 604 -33.97 10.75 -54.48
CA PRO A 604 -32.74 10.98 -53.72
C PRO A 604 -32.37 12.47 -53.57
N ALA A 605 -31.55 12.75 -52.55
CA ALA A 605 -31.15 14.10 -52.14
C ALA A 605 -30.19 14.79 -53.15
N PRO A 606 -30.32 16.12 -53.35
CA PRO A 606 -29.30 16.97 -53.96
C PRO A 606 -28.48 17.73 -52.89
N GLU A 607 -27.16 17.85 -53.07
CA GLU A 607 -26.27 18.57 -52.15
C GLU A 607 -25.18 19.37 -52.90
N ALA A 608 -24.90 20.59 -52.45
CA ALA A 608 -23.86 21.52 -52.94
C ALA A 608 -23.96 21.96 -54.43
N PRO A 609 -23.16 22.94 -54.90
CA PRO A 609 -22.41 23.98 -54.17
C PRO A 609 -23.31 25.20 -53.87
N ALA A 610 -22.79 26.42 -53.88
CA ALA A 610 -23.57 27.64 -53.69
C ALA A 610 -23.02 28.87 -54.46
N GLY A 611 -23.90 29.52 -55.23
CA GLY A 611 -23.78 30.91 -55.70
C GLY A 611 -23.16 31.16 -57.08
N GLY A 612 -23.86 31.93 -57.92
CA GLY A 612 -23.21 32.67 -59.03
C GLY A 612 -23.67 32.39 -60.47
N GLU A 613 -24.58 31.45 -60.70
CA GLU A 613 -25.25 31.19 -62.01
C GLU A 613 -24.29 30.81 -63.17
N ALA A 614 -24.68 31.13 -64.42
CA ALA A 614 -24.06 30.78 -65.72
C ALA A 614 -24.12 29.28 -66.17
N PRO A 615 -24.17 28.98 -67.49
CA PRO A 615 -24.27 27.60 -68.01
C PRO A 615 -23.25 27.24 -69.13
N ALA A 616 -23.50 26.10 -69.80
CA ALA A 616 -23.09 25.68 -71.16
C ALA A 616 -21.81 24.84 -71.39
N GLU A 617 -22.05 23.54 -71.62
CA GLU A 617 -21.41 22.68 -72.66
C GLU A 617 -19.92 22.25 -72.51
N GLY A 618 -19.43 21.39 -73.42
CA GLY A 618 -18.13 20.69 -73.34
C GLY A 618 -18.13 19.33 -74.05
N ALA A 619 -17.64 18.27 -73.37
CA ALA A 619 -17.63 16.84 -73.74
C ALA A 619 -16.53 16.34 -74.73
N GLU A 620 -16.73 15.12 -75.27
CA GLU A 620 -15.91 14.35 -76.23
C GLU A 620 -14.57 13.68 -75.78
N ALA A 621 -14.72 12.60 -75.01
CA ALA A 621 -14.18 11.24 -75.28
C ALA A 621 -12.68 10.84 -75.12
N ALA A 622 -12.51 9.52 -74.83
CA ALA A 622 -11.36 8.61 -75.03
C ALA A 622 -10.08 8.79 -74.15
N ASP A 623 -9.28 7.75 -73.82
CA ASP A 623 -9.22 6.35 -74.31
C ASP A 623 -8.55 5.36 -73.29
N ALA A 624 -8.67 4.04 -73.54
CA ALA A 624 -7.83 2.84 -73.24
C ALA A 624 -6.91 2.75 -71.98
N GLU A 625 -6.56 1.61 -71.36
CA GLU A 625 -6.82 0.14 -71.52
C GLU A 625 -6.56 -0.51 -70.10
N ALA A 626 -6.49 -1.81 -69.78
CA ALA A 626 -6.44 -3.12 -70.46
C ALA A 626 -7.10 -4.22 -69.57
N ALA A 627 -6.90 -5.52 -69.84
CA ALA A 627 -7.43 -6.65 -69.06
C ALA A 627 -6.49 -7.89 -69.00
N PRO A 628 -6.81 -8.91 -68.18
CA PRO A 628 -6.50 -10.31 -68.48
C PRO A 628 -7.74 -11.23 -68.64
N GLU A 629 -7.48 -12.49 -69.01
CA GLU A 629 -8.34 -13.43 -69.76
C GLU A 629 -9.47 -14.19 -69.00
N PRO A 630 -10.38 -14.91 -69.72
CA PRO A 630 -11.68 -15.37 -69.18
C PRO A 630 -11.79 -16.87 -68.84
N GLU A 631 -12.78 -17.21 -68.02
CA GLU A 631 -13.29 -18.59 -67.79
C GLU A 631 -14.78 -18.74 -68.21
N PRO A 632 -15.29 -19.98 -68.39
CA PRO A 632 -16.44 -20.23 -69.28
C PRO A 632 -17.85 -19.99 -68.69
N ALA A 633 -18.83 -19.98 -69.61
CA ALA A 633 -20.21 -19.50 -69.41
C ALA A 633 -21.07 -20.31 -68.40
N PRO A 634 -22.04 -19.66 -67.72
CA PRO A 634 -22.88 -20.28 -66.68
C PRO A 634 -24.16 -20.96 -67.21
N ALA A 635 -24.69 -21.88 -66.39
CA ALA A 635 -26.02 -22.49 -66.52
C ALA A 635 -26.67 -22.60 -65.10
N PRO A 636 -27.99 -22.80 -65.01
CA PRO A 636 -28.94 -21.80 -64.50
C PRO A 636 -29.03 -21.67 -62.98
N ALA A 637 -29.50 -20.50 -62.53
CA ALA A 637 -29.61 -20.13 -61.12
C ALA A 637 -30.65 -20.93 -60.32
N PRO A 638 -30.34 -21.36 -59.08
CA PRO A 638 -31.32 -21.73 -58.06
C PRO A 638 -31.83 -20.49 -57.29
N ALA A 639 -32.99 -20.62 -56.65
CA ALA A 639 -33.75 -19.52 -56.02
C ALA A 639 -33.05 -18.84 -54.84
N GLU A 640 -33.40 -17.57 -54.59
CA GLU A 640 -32.90 -16.74 -53.49
C GLU A 640 -33.12 -17.37 -52.10
N GLU A 641 -32.03 -17.60 -51.35
CA GLU A 641 -32.13 -17.89 -49.93
C GLU A 641 -32.36 -16.61 -49.11
N LYS A 642 -33.39 -16.62 -48.25
CA LYS A 642 -33.65 -15.55 -47.27
C LYS A 642 -32.42 -15.35 -46.38
N LYS A 643 -31.92 -14.11 -46.28
CA LYS A 643 -30.88 -13.72 -45.30
C LYS A 643 -31.32 -14.07 -43.88
N ARG A 644 -30.61 -15.00 -43.24
CA ARG A 644 -30.83 -15.37 -41.83
C ARG A 644 -29.93 -14.51 -40.95
N SER A 645 -30.50 -13.69 -40.06
CA SER A 645 -29.72 -12.97 -39.05
C SER A 645 -29.55 -13.84 -37.80
N LYS A 646 -28.32 -13.94 -37.30
CA LYS A 646 -27.98 -14.71 -36.09
C LYS A 646 -28.06 -13.79 -34.88
N LYS A 647 -28.94 -14.07 -33.91
CA LYS A 647 -28.91 -13.43 -32.59
C LYS A 647 -28.38 -14.46 -31.58
N VAL A 648 -27.35 -14.08 -30.83
CA VAL A 648 -26.71 -14.95 -29.83
C VAL A 648 -27.13 -14.47 -28.44
N LYS A 649 -27.86 -15.31 -27.72
CA LYS A 649 -28.29 -15.04 -26.35
C LYS A 649 -27.24 -15.54 -25.37
N ARG A 650 -26.86 -14.69 -24.42
CA ARG A 650 -25.86 -14.97 -23.38
C ARG A 650 -26.56 -15.18 -22.04
N ILE A 651 -26.42 -16.35 -21.44
CA ILE A 651 -27.02 -16.69 -20.14
C ILE A 651 -25.90 -16.93 -19.10
N PRO A 652 -25.84 -16.17 -17.99
CA PRO A 652 -24.82 -16.37 -16.96
C PRO A 652 -25.07 -17.66 -16.16
N VAL A 653 -23.98 -18.35 -15.84
CA VAL A 653 -23.96 -19.71 -15.31
C VAL A 653 -23.43 -19.70 -13.87
N THR A 654 -24.02 -20.51 -12.99
CA THR A 654 -23.52 -20.61 -11.60
C THR A 654 -22.20 -21.39 -11.55
N VAL A 655 -21.15 -20.72 -11.08
CA VAL A 655 -19.81 -21.29 -10.86
C VAL A 655 -19.56 -21.41 -9.36
N SER A 656 -19.09 -22.58 -8.91
CA SER A 656 -18.62 -22.76 -7.54
C SER A 656 -17.16 -23.22 -7.54
N GLU A 657 -16.32 -22.49 -6.82
CA GLU A 657 -14.94 -22.89 -6.53
C GLU A 657 -14.96 -23.99 -5.46
N ALA A 658 -14.48 -25.19 -5.80
CA ALA A 658 -14.56 -26.36 -4.93
C ALA A 658 -13.45 -26.41 -3.88
N LYS A 659 -12.34 -25.70 -4.14
CA LYS A 659 -11.17 -25.65 -3.28
C LYS A 659 -10.48 -24.29 -3.45
N SER A 660 -10.75 -23.37 -2.53
CA SER A 660 -9.99 -22.13 -2.40
C SER A 660 -8.72 -22.39 -1.57
N VAL A 661 -7.61 -21.77 -1.98
CA VAL A 661 -6.37 -21.76 -1.19
C VAL A 661 -6.47 -20.59 -0.21
N GLY A 662 -6.47 -20.84 1.10
CA GLY A 662 -6.56 -19.79 2.13
C GLY A 662 -7.11 -20.30 3.47
N MET A 663 -7.20 -19.42 4.46
CA MET A 663 -7.96 -19.67 5.69
C MET A 663 -9.47 -19.66 5.39
N SER A 664 -10.25 -20.47 6.10
CA SER A 664 -11.71 -20.36 6.07
C SER A 664 -12.16 -19.03 6.71
N ALA A 665 -13.38 -18.60 6.37
CA ALA A 665 -13.96 -17.37 6.94
C ALA A 665 -14.09 -17.43 8.48
N GLN A 666 -14.23 -18.62 9.06
CA GLN A 666 -14.29 -18.82 10.51
C GLN A 666 -12.90 -18.65 11.15
N GLU A 667 -11.89 -19.38 10.67
CA GLU A 667 -10.51 -19.29 11.18
C GLU A 667 -9.96 -17.85 11.09
N LEU A 668 -10.34 -17.14 10.02
CA LEU A 668 -9.96 -15.75 9.81
C LEU A 668 -10.62 -14.81 10.84
N MET A 669 -11.89 -15.02 11.18
CA MET A 669 -12.59 -14.24 12.21
C MET A 669 -12.02 -14.50 13.61
N GLU A 670 -11.73 -15.76 13.93
CA GLU A 670 -11.09 -16.16 15.19
C GLU A 670 -9.68 -15.54 15.32
N ALA A 671 -8.89 -15.57 14.25
CA ALA A 671 -7.57 -14.93 14.21
C ALA A 671 -7.63 -13.40 14.33
N GLN A 672 -8.61 -12.73 13.72
CA GLN A 672 -8.87 -11.29 13.91
C GLN A 672 -9.18 -10.95 15.38
N GLU A 673 -10.08 -11.70 16.02
CA GLU A 673 -10.50 -11.42 17.39
C GLU A 673 -9.33 -11.61 18.38
N GLU A 674 -8.54 -12.67 18.22
CA GLU A 674 -7.37 -12.92 19.05
C GLU A 674 -6.25 -11.89 18.81
N GLU A 675 -6.01 -11.46 17.57
CA GLU A 675 -5.07 -10.37 17.30
C GLU A 675 -5.52 -9.06 17.95
N GLY A 676 -6.81 -8.73 17.87
CA GLY A 676 -7.39 -7.57 18.55
C GLY A 676 -7.18 -7.61 20.07
N LYS A 677 -7.42 -8.77 20.70
CA LYS A 677 -7.17 -8.98 22.15
C LYS A 677 -5.71 -8.82 22.53
N MET A 678 -4.77 -9.29 21.70
CA MET A 678 -3.34 -9.14 21.97
C MET A 678 -2.88 -7.69 21.77
N ALA A 679 -3.29 -7.03 20.68
CA ALA A 679 -2.92 -5.65 20.38
C ALA A 679 -3.48 -4.64 21.41
N ILE A 680 -4.67 -4.89 21.97
CA ILE A 680 -5.23 -4.09 23.08
C ILE A 680 -4.37 -4.25 24.34
N GLU A 681 -3.90 -5.46 24.65
CA GLU A 681 -3.05 -5.70 25.83
C GLU A 681 -1.65 -5.11 25.66
N ASP A 682 -1.02 -5.30 24.49
CA ASP A 682 0.28 -4.66 24.18
C ASP A 682 0.18 -3.13 24.36
N LYS A 683 -0.93 -2.53 23.90
CA LYS A 683 -1.22 -1.11 24.09
C LYS A 683 -1.43 -0.76 25.57
N ARG A 684 -2.16 -1.57 26.35
CA ARG A 684 -2.39 -1.35 27.78
C ARG A 684 -1.08 -1.39 28.58
N ILE A 685 -0.22 -2.38 28.32
CA ILE A 685 1.10 -2.53 28.93
C ILE A 685 1.98 -1.32 28.58
N LYS A 686 1.99 -0.90 27.31
CA LYS A 686 2.73 0.29 26.90
C LYS A 686 2.22 1.56 27.58
N GLU A 687 0.91 1.82 27.56
CA GLU A 687 0.35 3.02 28.20
C GLU A 687 0.56 3.07 29.72
N LYS A 688 0.63 1.90 30.38
CA LYS A 688 1.01 1.77 31.80
C LYS A 688 2.48 2.18 32.00
N ALA A 689 3.40 1.70 31.17
CA ALA A 689 4.81 2.06 31.23
C ALA A 689 5.06 3.54 30.90
N ASP A 690 4.39 4.07 29.87
CA ASP A 690 4.48 5.48 29.49
C ASP A 690 3.97 6.40 30.63
N ALA A 691 2.88 6.04 31.32
CA ALA A 691 2.37 6.78 32.47
C ALA A 691 3.29 6.71 33.71
N MET A 692 3.91 5.55 33.95
CA MET A 692 4.92 5.37 35.00
C MET A 692 6.12 6.28 34.76
N ASN A 693 6.67 6.28 33.53
CA ASN A 693 7.79 7.13 33.12
C ASN A 693 7.42 8.62 33.22
N GLN A 694 6.20 9.01 32.83
CA GLN A 694 5.72 10.39 32.95
C GLN A 694 5.66 10.86 34.40
N LEU A 695 5.22 10.00 35.32
CA LEU A 695 5.23 10.29 36.76
C LEU A 695 6.66 10.47 37.27
N GLU A 696 7.58 9.57 36.92
CA GLU A 696 8.99 9.63 37.29
C GLU A 696 9.69 10.90 36.78
N GLU A 697 9.54 11.22 35.50
CA GLU A 697 10.06 12.45 34.89
C GLU A 697 9.50 13.70 35.59
N THR A 698 8.20 13.69 35.91
CA THR A 698 7.55 14.80 36.64
C THR A 698 8.13 14.95 38.04
N ILE A 699 8.39 13.86 38.78
CA ILE A 699 8.98 13.91 40.12
C ILE A 699 10.36 14.58 40.07
N TYR A 700 11.24 14.14 39.16
CA TYR A 700 12.58 14.71 39.02
C TYR A 700 12.54 16.16 38.52
N SER A 701 11.73 16.46 37.50
CA SER A 701 11.59 17.81 36.93
C SER A 701 11.05 18.81 37.95
N MET A 702 10.01 18.45 38.71
CA MET A 702 9.43 19.34 39.72
C MET A 702 10.37 19.54 40.91
N ARG A 703 11.11 18.50 41.34
CA ARG A 703 12.13 18.64 42.39
C ARG A 703 13.22 19.62 41.99
N ASP A 704 13.73 19.54 40.76
CA ASP A 704 14.71 20.52 40.26
C ASP A 704 14.12 21.94 40.21
N LYS A 705 12.97 22.12 39.53
CA LYS A 705 12.28 23.42 39.40
C LYS A 705 12.04 24.10 40.76
N LEU A 706 11.57 23.38 41.78
CA LEU A 706 11.33 23.91 43.12
C LEU A 706 12.63 24.34 43.84
N SER A 707 13.78 23.82 43.43
CA SER A 707 15.10 24.24 43.90
C SER A 707 15.70 25.38 43.05
N THR A 708 15.35 25.46 41.76
CA THR A 708 15.87 26.42 40.78
C THR A 708 14.83 27.51 40.43
N SER A 709 14.09 27.35 39.34
CA SER A 709 13.24 28.38 38.70
C SER A 709 12.00 28.77 39.50
N LEU A 710 11.35 27.82 40.18
CA LEU A 710 10.15 28.06 40.99
C LEU A 710 10.48 28.49 42.43
N SER A 711 11.75 28.46 42.84
CA SER A 711 12.18 28.79 44.20
C SER A 711 11.81 30.21 44.65
N ALA A 712 11.70 31.16 43.71
CA ALA A 712 11.30 32.54 43.98
C ALA A 712 9.77 32.75 44.10
N PHE A 713 8.97 31.77 43.68
CA PHE A 713 7.50 31.84 43.58
C PHE A 713 6.78 30.92 44.59
N SER A 714 7.52 30.08 45.31
CA SER A 714 7.05 29.21 46.38
C SER A 714 7.44 29.74 47.76
N THR A 715 6.56 29.60 48.75
CA THR A 715 6.94 29.75 50.17
C THR A 715 7.58 28.47 50.71
N GLU A 716 8.36 28.57 51.79
CA GLU A 716 8.97 27.38 52.43
C GLU A 716 7.89 26.43 52.99
N ASP A 717 6.77 26.98 53.46
CA ASP A 717 5.60 26.23 53.94
C ASP A 717 4.86 25.46 52.82
N GLU A 718 4.91 25.93 51.57
CA GLU A 718 4.42 25.18 50.39
C GLU A 718 5.48 24.17 49.89
N LYS A 719 6.76 24.57 49.89
CA LYS A 719 7.88 23.80 49.34
C LYS A 719 8.23 22.58 50.17
N SER A 720 8.28 22.70 51.49
CA SER A 720 8.62 21.61 52.41
C SER A 720 7.68 20.38 52.28
N PRO A 721 6.33 20.50 52.38
CA PRO A 721 5.43 19.36 52.19
C PRO A 721 5.40 18.86 50.74
N LEU A 722 5.65 19.71 49.74
CA LEU A 722 5.72 19.28 48.34
C LEU A 722 6.99 18.46 48.06
N MET A 723 8.14 18.86 48.58
CA MET A 723 9.37 18.06 48.52
C MET A 723 9.21 16.71 49.24
N ALA A 724 8.57 16.71 50.42
CA ALA A 724 8.27 15.47 51.14
C ALA A 724 7.32 14.54 50.34
N LEU A 725 6.32 15.11 49.67
CA LEU A 725 5.43 14.35 48.78
C LEU A 725 6.21 13.75 47.61
N LEU A 726 7.03 14.54 46.91
CA LEU A 726 7.82 14.07 45.78
C LEU A 726 8.74 12.90 46.17
N THR A 727 9.42 12.99 47.32
CA THR A 727 10.21 11.87 47.87
C THR A 727 9.34 10.66 48.15
N SER A 728 8.18 10.82 48.80
CA SER A 728 7.28 9.69 49.11
C SER A 728 6.68 9.02 47.87
N LEU A 729 6.56 9.76 46.76
CA LEU A 729 6.10 9.24 45.47
C LEU A 729 7.24 8.55 44.70
N GLU A 730 8.48 9.01 44.85
CA GLU A 730 9.69 8.31 44.37
C GLU A 730 9.83 6.97 45.10
N ASP A 731 9.80 6.97 46.44
CA ASP A 731 9.86 5.76 47.26
C ASP A 731 8.73 4.78 46.89
N TRP A 732 7.48 5.28 46.80
CA TRP A 732 6.32 4.47 46.39
C TRP A 732 6.48 3.86 45.00
N LEU A 733 7.05 4.59 44.02
CA LEU A 733 7.25 4.10 42.65
C LEU A 733 8.13 2.84 42.60
N TYR A 734 9.19 2.83 43.43
CA TYR A 734 10.17 1.75 43.49
C TYR A 734 9.78 0.60 44.43
N GLU A 735 8.86 0.81 45.38
CA GLU A 735 8.34 -0.23 46.29
C GLU A 735 7.00 -0.83 45.80
N ASP A 736 5.87 -0.19 46.13
CA ASP A 736 4.51 -0.70 45.84
C ASP A 736 4.00 -0.36 44.43
N GLY A 737 4.63 0.61 43.76
CA GLY A 737 4.15 1.22 42.52
C GLY A 737 4.29 0.34 41.29
N MET A 738 5.32 -0.51 41.20
CA MET A 738 5.74 -1.15 39.95
C MET A 738 4.66 -1.93 39.18
N ASP A 739 3.65 -2.50 39.85
CA ASP A 739 2.60 -3.30 39.19
C ASP A 739 1.16 -2.77 39.38
N VAL A 740 0.96 -1.46 39.52
CA VAL A 740 -0.40 -0.88 39.60
C VAL A 740 -1.08 -0.67 38.23
N GLU A 741 -2.39 -0.42 38.22
CA GLU A 741 -3.11 -0.01 37.00
C GLU A 741 -2.80 1.44 36.62
N LYS A 742 -2.86 1.76 35.31
CA LYS A 742 -2.51 3.08 34.75
C LYS A 742 -3.17 4.26 35.48
N SER A 743 -4.45 4.14 35.82
CA SER A 743 -5.22 5.17 36.51
C SER A 743 -4.66 5.56 37.89
N VAL A 744 -3.85 4.70 38.53
CA VAL A 744 -3.17 5.01 39.78
C VAL A 744 -2.01 5.98 39.53
N TYR A 745 -1.21 5.75 38.49
CA TYR A 745 -0.17 6.70 38.07
C TYR A 745 -0.77 8.04 37.65
N ASP A 746 -1.83 8.02 36.84
CA ASP A 746 -2.54 9.24 36.41
C ASP A 746 -3.05 10.05 37.63
N ALA A 747 -3.58 9.37 38.66
CA ALA A 747 -4.02 10.02 39.90
C ALA A 747 -2.87 10.60 40.73
N LYS A 748 -1.71 9.91 40.80
CA LYS A 748 -0.51 10.43 41.47
C LYS A 748 0.11 11.62 40.75
N TYR A 749 0.14 11.58 39.42
CA TYR A 749 0.53 12.71 38.59
C TYR A 749 -0.40 13.92 38.80
N ALA A 750 -1.71 13.69 38.86
CA ALA A 750 -2.68 14.74 39.18
C ALA A 750 -2.48 15.32 40.59
N GLU A 751 -2.11 14.51 41.58
CA GLU A 751 -1.80 14.98 42.95
C GLU A 751 -0.58 15.94 42.97
N ILE A 752 0.46 15.65 42.17
CA ILE A 752 1.61 16.55 42.01
C ILE A 752 1.17 17.85 41.31
N MET A 753 0.43 17.74 40.21
CA MET A 753 0.03 18.90 39.39
C MET A 753 -0.97 19.83 40.10
N ASP A 754 -1.87 19.31 40.94
CA ASP A 754 -2.76 20.12 41.77
C ASP A 754 -1.98 20.99 42.77
N LYS A 755 -0.96 20.41 43.43
CA LYS A 755 -0.11 21.10 44.40
C LYS A 755 0.93 22.03 43.76
N CYS A 756 1.46 21.68 42.59
CA CYS A 756 2.41 22.52 41.84
C CYS A 756 1.72 23.64 41.05
N GLY A 757 0.46 23.43 40.63
CA GLY A 757 -0.28 24.31 39.73
C GLY A 757 -0.32 25.80 40.13
N PRO A 758 -0.57 26.15 41.41
CA PRO A 758 -0.51 27.54 41.88
C PRO A 758 0.89 28.16 41.73
N ILE A 759 1.94 27.41 42.06
CA ILE A 759 3.34 27.88 42.00
C ILE A 759 3.75 28.11 40.54
N GLU A 760 3.46 27.15 39.65
CA GLU A 760 3.72 27.31 38.22
C GLU A 760 2.86 28.42 37.59
N ALA A 761 1.64 28.68 38.09
CA ALA A 761 0.82 29.79 37.64
C ALA A 761 1.40 31.15 38.05
N ARG A 762 1.91 31.30 39.28
CA ARG A 762 2.61 32.51 39.75
C ARG A 762 3.85 32.80 38.90
N ALA A 763 4.67 31.79 38.62
CA ALA A 763 5.85 31.90 37.77
C ALA A 763 5.48 32.29 36.32
N ARG A 764 4.54 31.58 35.69
CA ARG A 764 4.08 31.86 34.32
C ARG A 764 3.51 33.27 34.16
N GLU A 765 2.75 33.75 35.15
CA GLU A 765 2.26 35.13 35.17
C GLU A 765 3.37 36.15 35.45
N ALA A 766 4.47 35.78 36.11
CA ALA A 766 5.64 36.65 36.24
C ALA A 766 6.39 36.81 34.91
N ASP A 767 6.50 35.74 34.12
CA ASP A 767 7.18 35.74 32.81
C ASP A 767 6.37 36.47 31.72
N LEU A 768 5.04 36.25 31.65
CA LEU A 768 4.19 36.82 30.59
C LEU A 768 3.80 38.29 30.80
N ARG A 769 3.85 38.79 32.04
CA ARG A 769 3.34 40.13 32.39
C ARG A 769 4.20 41.29 31.87
N PRO A 770 5.55 41.25 31.89
CA PRO A 770 6.39 42.29 31.33
C PRO A 770 6.09 42.57 29.85
N ASP A 771 5.87 41.52 29.04
CA ASP A 771 5.53 41.65 27.62
C ASP A 771 4.14 42.26 27.42
N ALA A 772 3.13 41.80 28.18
CA ALA A 772 1.78 42.37 28.13
C ALA A 772 1.75 43.87 28.53
N ILE A 773 2.54 44.26 29.54
CA ILE A 773 2.73 45.67 29.92
C ILE A 773 3.48 46.43 28.82
N GLY A 774 4.49 45.80 28.19
CA GLY A 774 5.25 46.36 27.08
C GLY A 774 4.38 46.69 25.88
N GLU A 775 3.50 45.77 25.46
CA GLU A 775 2.54 46.00 24.37
C GLU A 775 1.52 47.10 24.71
N LEU A 776 0.94 47.09 25.91
CA LEU A 776 0.05 48.18 26.34
C LEU A 776 0.76 49.55 26.35
N ARG A 777 2.02 49.61 26.78
CA ARG A 777 2.84 50.84 26.72
C ARG A 777 3.11 51.30 25.28
N LYS A 778 3.40 50.37 24.36
CA LYS A 778 3.57 50.69 22.92
C LYS A 778 2.27 51.26 22.33
N ALA A 779 1.12 50.65 22.65
CA ALA A 779 -0.19 51.14 22.21
C ALA A 779 -0.50 52.54 22.77
N LEU A 780 -0.28 52.76 24.07
CA LEU A 780 -0.44 54.07 24.72
C LEU A 780 0.46 55.14 24.09
N ALA A 781 1.74 54.84 23.86
CA ALA A 781 2.68 55.75 23.22
C ALA A 781 2.23 56.13 21.80
N ARG A 782 1.85 55.13 20.99
CA ARG A 782 1.33 55.32 19.62
C ARG A 782 0.10 56.23 19.56
N PHE A 783 -0.87 56.03 20.46
CA PHE A 783 -2.08 56.86 20.47
C PHE A 783 -1.83 58.25 21.09
N SER A 784 -0.91 58.37 22.04
CA SER A 784 -0.45 59.66 22.56
C SER A 784 0.26 60.50 21.48
N GLU A 785 1.14 59.89 20.70
CA GLU A 785 1.80 60.52 19.55
C GLU A 785 0.79 60.95 18.49
N PHE A 786 -0.21 60.10 18.17
CA PHE A 786 -1.30 60.47 17.27
C PHE A 786 -2.08 61.71 17.75
N VAL A 787 -2.41 61.79 19.04
CA VAL A 787 -3.10 62.96 19.64
C VAL A 787 -2.23 64.22 19.55
N GLY A 788 -0.92 64.10 19.82
CA GLY A 788 0.04 65.21 19.70
C GLY A 788 0.42 65.59 18.26
N SER A 789 0.14 64.71 17.28
CA SER A 789 0.56 64.92 15.89
C SER A 789 -0.25 66.01 15.17
N SER A 790 0.48 66.86 14.45
CA SER A 790 -0.04 67.88 13.52
C SER A 790 0.19 67.50 12.05
N ASP A 791 0.38 66.20 11.79
CA ASP A 791 0.66 65.64 10.46
C ASP A 791 -0.54 65.83 9.49
N GLU A 792 -0.25 66.18 8.24
CA GLU A 792 -1.24 66.29 7.16
C GLU A 792 -2.01 64.98 6.94
N ALA A 793 -1.43 63.83 7.32
CA ALA A 793 -2.09 62.53 7.31
C ALA A 793 -3.38 62.50 8.16
N TYR A 794 -3.47 63.30 9.23
CA TYR A 794 -4.54 63.27 10.23
C TYR A 794 -5.36 64.58 10.33
N ALA A 795 -5.13 65.53 9.41
CA ALA A 795 -5.77 66.84 9.43
C ALA A 795 -7.31 66.83 9.20
N HIS A 796 -7.86 65.73 8.71
CA HIS A 796 -9.29 65.51 8.46
C HIS A 796 -10.03 64.85 9.64
N ILE A 797 -9.35 64.61 10.76
CA ILE A 797 -9.95 64.00 11.95
C ILE A 797 -10.37 65.12 12.91
N GLU A 798 -11.67 65.14 13.23
CA GLU A 798 -12.30 66.14 14.10
C GLU A 798 -11.63 66.25 15.48
N ALA A 799 -11.58 67.47 16.01
CA ALA A 799 -10.98 67.76 17.31
C ALA A 799 -11.63 66.95 18.46
N ASP A 800 -12.96 66.78 18.40
CA ASP A 800 -13.73 65.96 19.37
C ASP A 800 -13.34 64.47 19.34
N ASP A 801 -12.92 63.94 18.20
CA ASP A 801 -12.48 62.55 18.08
C ASP A 801 -11.03 62.37 18.58
N LYS A 802 -10.14 63.35 18.33
CA LYS A 802 -8.83 63.39 18.99
C LYS A 802 -8.97 63.52 20.51
N ALA A 803 -9.95 64.29 21.01
CA ALA A 803 -10.23 64.41 22.44
C ALA A 803 -10.74 63.09 23.08
N LYS A 804 -11.55 62.30 22.36
CA LYS A 804 -11.95 60.95 22.82
C LYS A 804 -10.76 60.00 22.95
N VAL A 805 -9.85 60.01 21.96
CA VAL A 805 -8.63 59.19 22.02
C VAL A 805 -7.73 59.65 23.18
N ALA A 806 -7.59 60.96 23.39
CA ALA A 806 -6.84 61.50 24.52
C ALA A 806 -7.40 61.02 25.88
N ALA A 807 -8.73 61.08 26.06
CA ALA A 807 -9.39 60.66 27.28
C ALA A 807 -9.24 59.15 27.57
N GLU A 808 -9.37 58.29 26.55
CA GLU A 808 -9.17 56.83 26.72
C GLU A 808 -7.70 56.48 26.98
N VAL A 809 -6.75 57.19 26.35
CA VAL A 809 -5.31 57.04 26.64
C VAL A 809 -4.97 57.48 28.07
N GLU A 810 -5.53 58.58 28.56
CA GLU A 810 -5.35 59.04 29.94
C GLU A 810 -5.93 58.03 30.94
N ALA A 811 -7.16 57.55 30.70
CA ALA A 811 -7.81 56.55 31.54
C ALA A 811 -7.04 55.20 31.57
N ALA A 812 -6.55 54.73 30.43
CA ALA A 812 -5.76 53.50 30.34
C ALA A 812 -4.35 53.67 30.94
N THR A 813 -3.74 54.86 30.85
CA THR A 813 -2.47 55.18 31.52
C THR A 813 -2.63 55.21 33.04
N ALA A 814 -3.70 55.84 33.55
CA ALA A 814 -4.02 55.87 34.97
C ALA A 814 -4.27 54.46 35.52
N TRP A 815 -5.05 53.63 34.79
CA TRP A 815 -5.26 52.23 35.15
C TRP A 815 -3.96 51.43 35.19
N LEU A 816 -3.07 51.59 34.18
CA LEU A 816 -1.78 50.89 34.16
C LEU A 816 -0.89 51.32 35.34
N SER A 817 -0.85 52.61 35.67
CA SER A 817 -0.09 53.09 36.83
C SER A 817 -0.63 52.57 38.16
N GLU A 818 -1.97 52.45 38.31
CA GLU A 818 -2.59 51.85 39.49
C GLU A 818 -2.33 50.33 39.55
N ALA A 819 -2.33 49.67 38.39
CA ALA A 819 -2.06 48.24 38.25
C ALA A 819 -0.61 47.90 38.66
N GLU A 820 0.37 48.66 38.18
CA GLU A 820 1.78 48.49 38.54
C GLU A 820 2.04 48.81 40.02
N ALA A 821 1.34 49.80 40.60
CA ALA A 821 1.43 50.08 42.03
C ALA A 821 0.91 48.91 42.91
N LYS A 822 -0.22 48.29 42.52
CA LYS A 822 -0.76 47.09 43.20
C LYS A 822 0.18 45.88 43.05
N LEU A 823 0.80 45.72 41.87
CA LEU A 823 1.76 44.65 41.63
C LEU A 823 3.04 44.83 42.47
N ALA A 824 3.60 46.04 42.52
CA ALA A 824 4.81 46.34 43.30
C ALA A 824 4.61 46.17 44.83
N ALA A 825 3.35 46.25 45.31
CA ALA A 825 3.00 45.99 46.70
C ALA A 825 2.79 44.49 47.03
N SER A 826 2.78 43.60 46.03
CA SER A 826 2.48 42.17 46.20
C SER A 826 3.76 41.32 46.13
N PRO A 827 3.98 40.36 47.06
CA PRO A 827 5.15 39.48 47.00
C PRO A 827 5.01 38.45 45.88
N ALA A 828 6.14 38.04 45.29
CA ALA A 828 6.18 37.06 44.18
C ALA A 828 5.63 35.68 44.54
N THR A 829 5.53 35.36 45.83
CA THR A 829 4.96 34.11 46.35
C THR A 829 3.44 34.17 46.55
N ALA A 830 2.79 35.33 46.37
CA ALA A 830 1.34 35.45 46.41
C ALA A 830 0.74 35.47 44.99
N ASP A 831 -0.55 35.14 44.90
CA ASP A 831 -1.28 35.23 43.63
C ASP A 831 -1.34 36.70 43.18
N ALA A 832 -0.94 36.95 41.94
CA ALA A 832 -0.82 38.30 41.43
C ALA A 832 -2.18 39.01 41.38
N PRO A 833 -2.30 40.27 41.85
CA PRO A 833 -3.58 40.98 41.91
C PRO A 833 -4.15 41.33 40.53
N ILE A 834 -3.31 41.28 39.48
CA ILE A 834 -3.68 41.53 38.08
C ILE A 834 -2.93 40.54 37.19
N LYS A 835 -3.66 39.86 36.32
CA LYS A 835 -3.13 38.86 35.39
C LYS A 835 -2.77 39.48 34.05
N SER A 836 -1.80 38.88 33.35
CA SER A 836 -1.39 39.23 31.99
C SER A 836 -2.59 39.33 31.02
N ALA A 837 -3.55 38.40 31.12
CA ALA A 837 -4.78 38.40 30.32
C ALA A 837 -5.64 39.66 30.49
N GLU A 838 -5.69 40.26 31.69
CA GLU A 838 -6.45 41.50 31.95
C GLU A 838 -5.78 42.72 31.31
N ILE A 839 -4.44 42.75 31.32
CA ILE A 839 -3.63 43.78 30.67
C ILE A 839 -3.81 43.70 29.14
N THR A 840 -3.74 42.51 28.56
CA THR A 840 -3.99 42.28 27.13
C THR A 840 -5.43 42.60 26.72
N ALA A 841 -6.42 42.30 27.58
CA ALA A 841 -7.80 42.72 27.37
C ALA A 841 -7.94 44.24 27.39
N LYS A 842 -7.21 44.95 28.26
CA LYS A 842 -7.20 46.42 28.27
C LYS A 842 -6.46 47.05 27.08
N ALA A 843 -5.37 46.45 26.60
CA ALA A 843 -4.74 46.85 25.34
C ALA A 843 -5.71 46.70 24.16
N SER A 844 -6.40 45.57 24.08
CA SER A 844 -7.40 45.28 23.03
C SER A 844 -8.59 46.25 23.08
N ALA A 845 -9.05 46.62 24.28
CA ALA A 845 -10.13 47.60 24.47
C ALA A 845 -9.70 49.02 24.04
N LEU A 846 -8.51 49.47 24.44
CA LEU A 846 -7.93 50.74 24.02
C LEU A 846 -7.79 50.80 22.49
N GLU A 847 -7.22 49.75 21.89
CA GLU A 847 -7.10 49.63 20.44
C GLU A 847 -8.44 49.61 19.72
N GLY A 848 -9.46 48.95 20.27
CA GLY A 848 -10.81 48.89 19.71
C GLY A 848 -11.51 50.25 19.66
N VAL A 849 -11.21 51.15 20.60
CA VAL A 849 -11.72 52.53 20.61
C VAL A 849 -10.87 53.45 19.72
N CYS A 850 -9.53 53.33 19.79
CA CYS A 850 -8.62 54.29 19.17
C CYS A 850 -8.32 54.00 17.70
N ASN A 851 -8.19 52.74 17.27
CA ASN A 851 -7.90 52.41 15.86
C ASN A 851 -8.99 52.88 14.88
N PRO A 852 -10.31 52.75 15.14
CA PRO A 852 -11.35 53.24 14.24
C PRO A 852 -11.32 54.75 14.04
N ILE A 853 -10.86 55.50 15.04
CA ILE A 853 -10.67 56.96 14.97
C ILE A 853 -9.40 57.29 14.19
N MET A 854 -8.27 56.68 14.54
CA MET A 854 -6.96 56.89 13.89
C MET A 854 -6.96 56.51 12.40
N ARG A 855 -7.77 55.52 12.00
CA ARG A 855 -7.86 55.01 10.62
C ARG A 855 -9.03 55.57 9.80
N LYS A 856 -9.72 56.63 10.26
CA LYS A 856 -10.78 57.27 9.44
C LYS A 856 -10.19 57.72 8.09
N PRO A 857 -10.78 57.34 6.95
CA PRO A 857 -10.27 57.76 5.64
C PRO A 857 -10.55 59.24 5.36
N LYS A 858 -9.73 59.87 4.52
CA LYS A 858 -9.95 61.25 4.06
C LYS A 858 -11.24 61.35 3.22
N PRO A 859 -12.07 62.38 3.40
CA PRO A 859 -13.27 62.56 2.59
C PRO A 859 -12.90 62.81 1.11
N ALA A 860 -13.62 62.17 0.20
CA ALA A 860 -13.36 62.29 -1.24
C ALA A 860 -13.65 63.74 -1.75
N PRO A 861 -12.84 64.27 -2.69
CA PRO A 861 -13.02 65.62 -3.20
C PRO A 861 -14.34 65.76 -3.97
N LYS A 862 -15.05 66.86 -3.70
CA LYS A 862 -16.33 67.20 -4.33
C LYS A 862 -16.09 67.71 -5.76
N VAL A 863 -16.69 67.09 -6.76
CA VAL A 863 -16.71 67.60 -8.14
C VAL A 863 -17.70 68.77 -8.22
N GLU A 864 -17.23 69.95 -8.62
CA GLU A 864 -18.10 71.08 -8.95
C GLU A 864 -18.75 70.90 -10.34
N ALA A 865 -20.03 71.27 -10.45
CA ALA A 865 -20.78 71.20 -11.69
C ALA A 865 -20.44 72.38 -12.62
N ALA A 866 -20.24 72.11 -13.91
CA ALA A 866 -19.99 73.12 -14.92
C ALA A 866 -21.25 73.96 -15.25
N PRO A 867 -21.12 75.28 -15.54
CA PRO A 867 -22.22 76.10 -16.05
C PRO A 867 -22.68 75.70 -17.47
N PRO A 868 -23.89 76.11 -17.90
CA PRO A 868 -24.61 75.46 -19.00
C PRO A 868 -24.20 75.91 -20.41
N SER A 869 -24.27 75.00 -21.37
CA SER A 869 -24.25 75.29 -22.81
C SER A 869 -25.67 75.60 -23.32
N PRO A 870 -25.86 76.60 -24.21
CA PRO A 870 -27.14 76.81 -24.88
C PRO A 870 -27.35 75.81 -26.02
N ALA A 871 -28.60 75.34 -26.16
CA ALA A 871 -29.09 74.39 -27.19
C ALA A 871 -29.56 75.16 -28.46
N PRO A 872 -30.13 74.57 -29.56
CA PRO A 872 -31.29 73.64 -29.48
C PRO A 872 -31.55 72.60 -30.64
N VAL A 873 -32.57 71.72 -30.42
CA VAL A 873 -33.37 70.85 -31.36
C VAL A 873 -32.62 69.82 -32.26
N GLU A 874 -33.14 68.64 -32.66
CA GLU A 874 -34.41 67.83 -32.57
C GLU A 874 -33.98 66.35 -32.26
N ALA A 875 -34.70 65.26 -31.97
CA ALA A 875 -36.05 64.83 -31.55
C ALA A 875 -35.98 63.28 -31.26
N GLU A 876 -37.00 62.68 -30.61
CA GLU A 876 -37.10 61.27 -30.09
C GLU A 876 -37.29 60.13 -31.15
N PRO A 877 -37.43 58.80 -30.82
CA PRO A 877 -37.49 58.09 -29.51
C PRO A 877 -36.62 56.80 -29.34
N ALA A 878 -36.73 56.15 -28.16
CA ALA A 878 -36.03 54.95 -27.66
C ALA A 878 -36.54 53.57 -28.21
N PRO A 879 -35.93 52.41 -27.83
CA PRO A 879 -36.32 51.74 -26.57
C PRO A 879 -35.27 50.87 -25.79
N ALA A 880 -35.52 50.74 -24.48
CA ALA A 880 -35.43 49.56 -23.58
C ALA A 880 -34.19 48.62 -23.44
N ALA A 881 -33.62 48.64 -22.20
CA ALA A 881 -33.47 47.52 -21.23
C ALA A 881 -32.31 46.47 -21.28
N GLU A 882 -31.91 46.05 -20.06
CA GLU A 882 -31.01 44.93 -19.63
C GLU A 882 -29.50 45.02 -20.03
N GLY A 883 -28.51 44.67 -19.20
CA GLY A 883 -28.45 44.19 -17.80
C GLY A 883 -27.00 43.93 -17.32
N ASP A 884 -26.85 43.31 -16.13
CA ASP A 884 -25.65 42.64 -15.56
C ASP A 884 -24.45 43.41 -14.93
N ASP A 885 -23.55 42.64 -14.28
CA ASP A 885 -23.14 42.82 -12.88
C ASP A 885 -21.60 42.66 -12.62
N ALA A 886 -21.18 43.00 -11.39
CA ALA A 886 -19.95 42.69 -10.62
C ALA A 886 -18.60 42.29 -11.28
N ALA A 887 -17.62 43.19 -11.10
CA ALA A 887 -16.28 43.04 -10.46
C ALA A 887 -15.46 41.71 -10.47
N ALA A 888 -14.13 41.86 -10.65
CA ALA A 888 -13.10 40.85 -10.33
C ALA A 888 -11.77 41.50 -9.84
N GLU A 889 -11.08 40.85 -8.88
CA GLU A 889 -9.67 41.13 -8.51
C GLU A 889 -8.69 40.46 -9.52
N PRO A 890 -7.36 40.73 -9.47
CA PRO A 890 -6.50 39.79 -8.70
C PRO A 890 -5.12 40.30 -8.18
N ALA A 891 -4.49 39.42 -7.38
CA ALA A 891 -3.06 39.08 -7.30
C ALA A 891 -2.11 39.79 -6.30
N ALA A 892 -1.30 38.96 -5.63
CA ALA A 892 -0.22 39.33 -4.72
C ALA A 892 1.10 38.59 -5.08
N ALA A 893 2.25 39.17 -4.74
CA ALA A 893 3.61 38.71 -5.07
C ALA A 893 4.60 38.98 -3.90
N PRO A 894 5.86 38.48 -3.93
CA PRO A 894 6.53 37.91 -2.74
C PRO A 894 7.46 38.85 -1.93
N PRO A 895 7.94 38.43 -0.73
CA PRO A 895 8.84 39.21 0.12
C PRO A 895 10.33 39.19 -0.32
N PRO A 896 11.17 40.14 0.16
CA PRO A 896 12.58 40.28 -0.20
C PRO A 896 13.54 39.28 0.49
N PRO A 897 14.78 39.12 -0.04
CA PRO A 897 15.83 38.26 0.54
C PRO A 897 16.62 38.92 1.69
N ALA A 898 17.52 38.13 2.31
CA ALA A 898 18.41 38.53 3.39
C ALA A 898 19.81 39.01 2.91
N GLY A 899 20.49 39.81 3.74
CA GLY A 899 21.87 40.28 3.53
C GLY A 899 22.95 39.32 4.08
N ALA A 900 24.21 39.59 3.74
CA ALA A 900 25.32 38.66 3.89
C ALA A 900 26.42 39.09 4.90
N ASP A 901 27.23 38.09 5.26
CA ASP A 901 28.63 38.12 5.74
C ASP A 901 29.03 38.90 7.00
N MET A 902 29.51 38.13 7.99
CA MET A 902 30.62 38.52 8.89
C MET A 902 31.54 37.32 9.12
N ASP A 903 32.82 37.47 8.76
CA ASP A 903 33.91 36.58 9.15
C ASP A 903 34.26 36.72 10.63
N VAL A 904 34.61 35.61 11.29
CA VAL A 904 35.43 35.57 12.52
C VAL A 904 36.30 34.30 12.48
N ASP A 905 37.58 34.43 12.85
CA ASP A 905 38.57 33.35 13.03
C ASP A 905 38.18 32.28 14.09
#